data_AF-A0A6G2IFJ8-F1
#
_entry.id   AF-A0A6G2IFJ8-F1
#
_cell.length_a   1.000
_cell.length_b   1.000
_cell.length_c   1.000
_cell.angle_alpha   90.00
_cell.angle_beta   90.00
_cell.angle_gamma   90.00
#
_symmetry.space_group_name_H-M   'P 1'
#
loop_
_entity.id
_entity.type
_entity.pdbx_description
1 polymer ?
#
loop_
_entity_poly.entity_id
_entity_poly.type
_entity_poly.pdbx_seq_one_letter_code
_entity_poly.pdbx_strand_id
1 'polypeptide(L)'
;MGRKRVPGGLRLRPADPAAGRRAAALLAVAVTVAALCAASAVARSYPFGPRTRSINDLGNQYLPYHAHLWDLFHGRTDGGLFVNWQSGFGTSFLPDLGTYLTSPFALLMVMFPRDEIDLAMYVITLLKTACAGAAMAWLLPALRPGRWWAAGVLGASYALCGWSVADAAYNPMWLDGLIALPLLCLVGEWARTGRRPVVGVLVVALAWVANFYTAYMATLAACLILLLRLWLAGPPRRRALAAAGRAAVTFALGTGLAAPLVLVVFFGARHASPGRFTQFAPVGGEDVLARLLPATYSFGSPAVFVGTTVLLLALALPFHRAAPRRVRAGWTLLVVAVALSMQWEPTHLAWHAFTTPQGSSYRQAFVLCALLVISAWHTLSYGAPDRRALGAAGALLALLAAVASRSDLVRPFVWPVLLVAVVAGLGGLALLGRAAAEHRTGRGRRSVLGGLTAALLIGAQFGEATATSAVAARLRLARMDDYAPWGQRQQAQAEAVAQADGWPRYRTDPGREQTVGNDPLMVGGQGAQYYSSHTSDVLSSTLTALGGGWTSGGRSLQSLDNAVTDVIFSVGARVHSPPDPYQNWFPQDGSRVTVTRQEVPPLVTVRPSTRVGGSAYGPSPYRNQELLLGARVYTVPRFTLRTGAGQPATGDDAGRQGIRLDALPAGSAAPGPAITAQCPAGSEVHLWAPHFAGTARLDGASAHGLTGRFRSDPVTKIAAMQRLGTTPSSGRVVVELSPNRPGFVPHGALGCLDPARLHTVVERLKSTGATDVTVSDGTLRAELPPGSTGIAVVAAPRIAGWRCATGDASTAPAGNYHGLIAVPLDGSSTSLTCTFHPPGLRLGWALGAASLLALILHTAFVAVRRRP
;
A
#
# COMPACT_ATOMS: atom_id res chain seq x y z
N MET A 1 -58.51 57.23 20.79
CA MET A 1 -58.74 56.39 19.59
C MET A 1 -57.71 56.75 18.53
N GLY A 2 -57.00 55.78 17.95
CA GLY A 2 -56.03 56.04 16.86
C GLY A 2 -54.85 55.08 16.82
N ARG A 3 -55.10 53.77 16.65
CA ARG A 3 -54.05 52.77 16.35
C ARG A 3 -53.66 52.88 14.88
N LYS A 4 -52.43 53.33 14.58
CA LYS A 4 -51.78 53.03 13.28
C LYS A 4 -51.12 51.65 13.36
N ARG A 5 -51.74 50.66 12.70
CA ARG A 5 -51.12 49.37 12.36
C ARG A 5 -50.06 49.59 11.28
N VAL A 6 -48.83 49.15 11.51
CA VAL A 6 -47.84 48.91 10.45
C VAL A 6 -47.87 47.40 10.14
N PRO A 7 -48.08 46.96 8.88
CA PRO A 7 -48.13 45.55 8.55
C PRO A 7 -46.74 44.98 8.22
N GLY A 8 -46.50 43.74 8.67
CA GLY A 8 -45.81 42.73 7.86
C GLY A 8 -44.30 42.82 7.70
N GLY A 9 -43.54 43.03 8.78
CA GLY A 9 -42.11 42.70 8.78
C GLY A 9 -41.92 41.18 8.89
N LEU A 10 -41.79 40.50 7.75
CA LEU A 10 -41.39 39.08 7.70
C LEU A 10 -40.00 38.97 8.37
N ARG A 11 -39.95 38.59 9.65
CA ARG A 11 -38.71 38.21 10.33
C ARG A 11 -38.19 36.95 9.64
N LEU A 12 -37.31 37.13 8.64
CA LEU A 12 -36.49 36.06 8.09
C LEU A 12 -35.78 35.38 9.27
N ARG A 13 -36.19 34.14 9.58
CA ARG A 13 -35.49 33.28 10.53
C ARG A 13 -34.00 33.30 10.16
N PRO A 14 -33.06 33.54 11.11
CA PRO A 14 -31.64 33.42 10.81
C PRO A 14 -31.38 32.03 10.25
N ALA A 15 -30.78 31.96 9.07
CA ALA A 15 -30.50 30.71 8.38
C ALA A 15 -29.74 29.76 9.32
N ASP A 16 -30.21 28.52 9.44
CA ASP A 16 -29.60 27.50 10.28
C ASP A 16 -28.12 27.31 9.87
N PRO A 17 -27.15 27.62 10.75
CA PRO A 17 -25.73 27.44 10.46
C PRO A 17 -25.38 25.99 10.06
N ALA A 18 -26.17 25.01 10.50
CA ALA A 18 -26.01 23.61 10.09
C ALA A 18 -26.43 23.39 8.63
N ALA A 19 -27.48 24.05 8.14
CA ALA A 19 -27.92 23.95 6.76
C ALA A 19 -26.85 24.46 5.77
N GLY A 20 -26.20 25.59 6.10
CA GLY A 20 -25.09 26.11 5.28
C GLY A 20 -23.89 25.16 5.22
N ARG A 21 -23.52 24.51 6.33
CA ARG A 21 -22.42 23.53 6.35
C ARG A 21 -22.77 22.26 5.56
N ARG A 22 -24.01 21.79 5.64
CA ARG A 22 -24.50 20.66 4.84
C ARG A 22 -24.41 20.98 3.34
N ALA A 23 -24.89 22.15 2.92
CA ALA A 23 -24.78 22.59 1.53
C ALA A 23 -23.33 22.70 1.04
N ALA A 24 -22.42 23.20 1.88
CA ALA A 24 -20.98 23.25 1.58
C ALA A 24 -20.39 21.85 1.38
N ALA A 25 -20.70 20.92 2.27
CA ALA A 25 -20.25 19.53 2.17
C ALA A 25 -20.78 18.83 0.92
N LEU A 26 -22.07 18.98 0.61
CA LEU A 26 -22.68 18.40 -0.60
C LEU A 26 -22.09 18.98 -1.88
N LEU A 27 -21.81 20.29 -1.93
CA LEU A 27 -21.13 20.91 -3.06
C LEU A 27 -19.72 20.36 -3.23
N ALA A 28 -18.96 20.19 -2.13
CA ALA A 28 -17.63 19.61 -2.18
C ALA A 28 -17.67 18.19 -2.77
N VAL A 29 -18.61 17.35 -2.29
CA VAL A 29 -18.82 15.99 -2.80
C VAL A 29 -19.13 16.01 -4.31
N ALA A 30 -20.11 16.82 -4.73
CA ALA A 30 -20.53 16.87 -6.12
C ALA A 30 -19.38 17.27 -7.07
N VAL A 31 -18.63 18.32 -6.72
CA VAL A 31 -17.49 18.78 -7.52
C VAL A 31 -16.37 17.74 -7.55
N THR A 32 -16.04 17.14 -6.41
CA THR A 32 -14.99 16.11 -6.32
C THR A 32 -15.33 14.87 -7.15
N VAL A 33 -16.54 14.32 -7.00
CA VAL A 33 -16.97 13.13 -7.74
C VAL A 33 -17.00 13.41 -9.24
N ALA A 34 -17.60 14.55 -9.65
CA ALA A 34 -17.68 14.91 -11.05
C ALA A 34 -16.28 15.09 -11.67
N ALA A 35 -15.35 15.76 -10.98
CA ALA A 35 -14.00 16.00 -11.48
C ALA A 35 -13.19 14.69 -11.63
N LEU A 36 -13.30 13.76 -10.68
CA LEU A 36 -12.60 12.47 -10.77
C LEU A 36 -13.18 11.54 -11.84
N CYS A 37 -14.51 11.54 -12.01
CA CYS A 37 -15.16 10.80 -13.10
C CYS A 37 -14.74 11.39 -14.46
N ALA A 38 -14.81 12.71 -14.62
CA ALA A 38 -14.36 13.40 -15.82
C ALA A 38 -12.87 13.14 -16.10
N ALA A 39 -12.02 13.17 -15.07
CA ALA A 39 -10.60 12.89 -15.21
C ALA A 39 -10.35 11.45 -15.68
N SER A 40 -11.09 10.49 -15.14
CA SER A 40 -10.99 9.07 -15.52
C SER A 40 -11.45 8.86 -16.96
N ALA A 41 -12.54 9.51 -17.38
CA ALA A 41 -13.02 9.49 -18.76
C ALA A 41 -12.02 10.13 -19.74
N VAL A 42 -11.49 11.32 -19.42
CA VAL A 42 -10.44 11.99 -20.22
C VAL A 42 -9.17 11.14 -20.27
N ALA A 43 -8.79 10.50 -19.17
CA ALA A 43 -7.66 9.57 -19.11
C ALA A 43 -7.92 8.24 -19.81
N ARG A 44 -9.17 7.94 -20.23
CA ARG A 44 -9.61 6.62 -20.73
C ARG A 44 -9.22 5.48 -19.78
N SER A 45 -9.27 5.75 -18.49
CA SER A 45 -9.00 4.78 -17.42
C SER A 45 -10.28 4.07 -17.02
N TYR A 46 -10.17 2.80 -16.67
CA TYR A 46 -11.29 2.00 -16.15
C TYR A 46 -11.98 2.74 -14.97
N PRO A 47 -13.33 2.81 -14.91
CA PRO A 47 -14.28 2.09 -15.78
C PRO A 47 -14.66 2.82 -17.08
N PHE A 48 -14.12 4.02 -17.34
CA PHE A 48 -14.50 4.84 -18.51
C PHE A 48 -13.63 4.62 -19.76
N GLY A 49 -12.74 3.63 -19.74
CA GLY A 49 -11.91 3.28 -20.88
C GLY A 49 -11.03 2.06 -20.60
N PRO A 50 -10.25 1.61 -21.61
CA PRO A 50 -9.55 0.34 -21.57
C PRO A 50 -8.26 0.36 -20.74
N ARG A 51 -7.80 1.52 -20.26
CA ARG A 51 -6.54 1.59 -19.49
C ARG A 51 -6.79 1.12 -18.07
N THR A 52 -6.01 0.14 -17.63
CA THR A 52 -6.05 -0.39 -16.28
C THR A 52 -5.77 0.70 -15.23
N ARG A 53 -6.34 0.51 -14.03
CA ARG A 53 -5.96 1.27 -12.83
C ARG A 53 -5.09 0.45 -11.89
N SER A 54 -4.89 -0.83 -12.18
CA SER A 54 -4.11 -1.77 -11.37
C SER A 54 -2.65 -1.54 -11.65
N ILE A 55 -2.04 -0.62 -10.89
CA ILE A 55 -0.66 -0.18 -11.03
C ILE A 55 0.08 -0.32 -9.72
N ASN A 56 1.37 -0.65 -9.77
CA ASN A 56 2.22 -0.76 -8.60
C ASN A 56 1.51 -1.44 -7.41
N ASP A 57 1.45 -0.82 -6.22
CA ASP A 57 0.81 -1.39 -5.03
C ASP A 57 -0.73 -1.53 -5.17
N LEU A 58 -1.40 -0.75 -6.03
CA LEU A 58 -2.85 -0.91 -6.29
C LEU A 58 -3.14 -2.29 -6.86
N GLY A 59 -2.38 -2.69 -7.89
CA GLY A 59 -2.50 -4.02 -8.48
C GLY A 59 -1.97 -5.12 -7.56
N ASN A 60 -0.79 -4.91 -6.95
CA ASN A 60 -0.14 -6.00 -6.23
C ASN A 60 -0.62 -6.22 -4.79
N GLN A 61 -1.15 -5.20 -4.11
CA GLN A 61 -1.47 -5.27 -2.68
C GLN A 61 -2.92 -4.92 -2.43
N TYR A 62 -3.36 -3.70 -2.80
CA TYR A 62 -4.67 -3.22 -2.36
C TYR A 62 -5.83 -4.01 -2.98
N LEU A 63 -5.82 -4.30 -4.28
CA LEU A 63 -6.84 -5.14 -4.90
C LEU A 63 -6.86 -6.55 -4.30
N PRO A 64 -5.73 -7.29 -4.22
CA PRO A 64 -5.65 -8.61 -3.58
C PRO A 64 -6.12 -8.64 -2.13
N TYR A 65 -5.73 -7.68 -1.29
CA TYR A 65 -6.18 -7.64 0.09
C TYR A 65 -7.69 -7.40 0.21
N HIS A 66 -8.26 -6.56 -0.66
CA HIS A 66 -9.71 -6.35 -0.65
C HIS A 66 -10.47 -7.55 -1.25
N ALA A 67 -9.86 -8.28 -2.19
CA ALA A 67 -10.36 -9.56 -2.68
C ALA A 67 -10.45 -10.58 -1.54
N HIS A 68 -9.37 -10.72 -0.79
CA HIS A 68 -9.32 -11.60 0.38
C HIS A 68 -10.28 -11.14 1.49
N LEU A 69 -10.46 -9.83 1.70
CA LEU A 69 -11.48 -9.32 2.63
C LEU A 69 -12.88 -9.75 2.19
N TRP A 70 -13.19 -9.66 0.89
CA TRP A 70 -14.45 -10.13 0.34
C TRP A 70 -14.62 -11.63 0.62
N ASP A 71 -13.58 -12.43 0.35
CA ASP A 71 -13.60 -13.88 0.58
C ASP A 71 -13.81 -14.21 2.07
N LEU A 72 -13.20 -13.43 2.98
CA LEU A 72 -13.32 -13.61 4.44
C LEU A 72 -14.77 -13.42 4.91
N PHE A 73 -15.44 -12.37 4.42
CA PHE A 73 -16.85 -12.12 4.75
C PHE A 73 -17.80 -13.17 4.16
N HIS A 74 -17.41 -13.81 3.06
CA HIS A 74 -18.19 -14.85 2.40
C HIS A 74 -17.78 -16.29 2.78
N GLY A 75 -16.86 -16.46 3.74
CA GLY A 75 -16.43 -17.76 4.24
C GLY A 75 -15.66 -18.60 3.21
N ARG A 76 -14.93 -17.95 2.29
CA ARG A 76 -14.17 -18.61 1.21
C ARG A 76 -12.65 -18.61 1.42
N THR A 77 -12.18 -18.17 2.58
CA THR A 77 -10.75 -18.06 2.88
C THR A 77 -10.20 -19.30 3.57
N ASP A 78 -8.97 -19.66 3.21
CA ASP A 78 -8.17 -20.59 4.01
C ASP A 78 -7.45 -19.81 5.11
N GLY A 79 -8.11 -19.67 6.26
CA GLY A 79 -7.66 -18.86 7.39
C GLY A 79 -8.71 -17.86 7.86
N GLY A 80 -8.29 -16.89 8.65
CA GLY A 80 -9.17 -15.85 9.20
C GLY A 80 -8.41 -14.59 9.58
N LEU A 81 -8.75 -13.98 10.72
CA LEU A 81 -8.17 -12.69 11.14
C LEU A 81 -6.73 -12.81 11.65
N PHE A 82 -6.30 -14.00 12.06
CA PHE A 82 -5.00 -14.24 12.65
C PHE A 82 -3.98 -14.77 11.65
N VAL A 83 -4.30 -15.84 10.92
CA VAL A 83 -3.41 -16.41 9.90
C VAL A 83 -4.10 -16.44 8.54
N ASN A 84 -3.36 -16.03 7.53
CA ASN A 84 -3.67 -16.23 6.12
C ASN A 84 -2.85 -17.44 5.64
N TRP A 85 -3.52 -18.56 5.35
CA TRP A 85 -2.88 -19.79 4.86
C TRP A 85 -2.70 -19.81 3.34
N GLN A 86 -3.35 -18.90 2.62
CA GLN A 86 -3.27 -18.79 1.16
C GLN A 86 -1.92 -18.24 0.70
N SER A 87 -1.31 -17.34 1.48
CA SER A 87 -0.06 -16.67 1.10
C SER A 87 1.13 -17.06 1.97
N GLY A 88 2.31 -17.15 1.36
CA GLY A 88 3.58 -17.36 2.06
C GLY A 88 3.61 -18.63 2.91
N PHE A 89 2.81 -19.65 2.55
CA PHE A 89 2.60 -20.89 3.31
C PHE A 89 2.08 -20.72 4.76
N GLY A 90 1.45 -19.58 5.08
CA GLY A 90 0.94 -19.28 6.41
C GLY A 90 1.62 -18.04 7.00
N THR A 91 0.99 -16.88 6.83
CA THR A 91 1.47 -15.58 7.32
C THR A 91 0.51 -14.97 8.33
N SER A 92 1.03 -14.10 9.20
CA SER A 92 0.21 -13.30 10.13
C SER A 92 -0.64 -12.30 9.35
N PHE A 93 -1.97 -12.38 9.44
CA PHE A 93 -2.87 -11.51 8.66
C PHE A 93 -3.28 -10.22 9.37
N LEU A 94 -3.36 -10.22 10.71
CA LEU A 94 -3.83 -9.07 11.48
C LEU A 94 -3.02 -7.76 11.24
N PRO A 95 -1.68 -7.78 11.05
CA PRO A 95 -0.92 -6.60 10.64
C PRO A 95 -1.32 -6.05 9.25
N ASP A 96 -1.61 -6.94 8.29
CA ASP A 96 -2.05 -6.55 6.94
C ASP A 96 -3.45 -5.96 6.97
N LEU A 97 -4.36 -6.60 7.72
CA LEU A 97 -5.69 -6.07 7.99
C LEU A 97 -5.60 -4.63 8.53
N GLY A 98 -4.75 -4.42 9.55
CA GLY A 98 -4.52 -3.11 10.18
C GLY A 98 -3.86 -2.05 9.31
N THR A 99 -3.21 -2.47 8.23
CA THR A 99 -2.48 -1.56 7.34
C THR A 99 -3.30 -1.21 6.11
N TYR A 100 -4.03 -2.19 5.58
CA TYR A 100 -4.64 -2.12 4.25
C TYR A 100 -6.18 -2.09 4.27
N LEU A 101 -6.83 -2.61 5.32
CA LEU A 101 -8.27 -2.99 5.27
C LEU A 101 -9.14 -2.42 6.39
N THR A 102 -8.59 -1.81 7.44
CA THR A 102 -9.37 -1.30 8.59
C THR A 102 -10.02 0.07 8.39
N SER A 103 -9.95 0.62 7.18
CA SER A 103 -10.77 1.77 6.80
C SER A 103 -12.25 1.39 6.76
N PRO A 104 -13.18 2.21 7.28
CA PRO A 104 -14.61 1.95 7.18
C PRO A 104 -15.11 1.76 5.74
N PHE A 105 -14.42 2.36 4.76
CA PHE A 105 -14.78 2.22 3.36
C PHE A 105 -14.40 0.86 2.77
N ALA A 106 -13.47 0.12 3.37
CA ALA A 106 -13.09 -1.20 2.87
C ALA A 106 -14.28 -2.19 2.93
N LEU A 107 -15.18 -2.04 3.91
CA LEU A 107 -16.39 -2.84 4.03
C LEU A 107 -17.35 -2.69 2.85
N LEU A 108 -17.27 -1.57 2.12
CA LEU A 108 -18.10 -1.38 0.92
C LEU A 108 -17.76 -2.41 -0.17
N MET A 109 -16.54 -2.96 -0.17
CA MET A 109 -16.13 -4.01 -1.11
C MET A 109 -17.05 -5.22 -1.04
N VAL A 110 -17.54 -5.58 0.15
CA VAL A 110 -18.40 -6.76 0.37
C VAL A 110 -19.72 -6.67 -0.41
N MET A 111 -20.15 -5.46 -0.80
CA MET A 111 -21.39 -5.24 -1.55
C MET A 111 -21.23 -5.39 -3.07
N PHE A 112 -20.00 -5.55 -3.58
CA PHE A 112 -19.73 -5.71 -5.01
C PHE A 112 -19.55 -7.18 -5.38
N PRO A 113 -19.81 -7.55 -6.66
CA PRO A 113 -19.40 -8.84 -7.20
C PRO A 113 -17.89 -9.07 -7.05
N ARG A 114 -17.48 -10.31 -6.80
CA ARG A 114 -16.09 -10.71 -6.57
C ARG A 114 -15.19 -10.51 -7.80
N ASP A 115 -15.76 -10.54 -8.99
CA ASP A 115 -15.12 -10.28 -10.29
C ASP A 115 -15.07 -8.80 -10.67
N GLU A 116 -15.72 -7.91 -9.90
CA GLU A 116 -15.77 -6.45 -10.10
C GLU A 116 -15.01 -5.68 -9.00
N ILE A 117 -13.99 -6.30 -8.40
CA ILE A 117 -13.14 -5.69 -7.36
C ILE A 117 -12.47 -4.40 -7.87
N ASP A 118 -12.05 -4.36 -9.13
CA ASP A 118 -11.49 -3.15 -9.75
C ASP A 118 -12.48 -1.97 -9.71
N LEU A 119 -13.78 -2.22 -9.95
CA LEU A 119 -14.84 -1.21 -9.88
C LEU A 119 -15.10 -0.78 -8.45
N ALA A 120 -15.22 -1.74 -7.54
CA ALA A 120 -15.41 -1.48 -6.12
C ALA A 120 -14.30 -0.56 -5.58
N MET A 121 -13.05 -0.85 -5.95
CA MET A 121 -11.90 -0.04 -5.57
C MET A 121 -11.95 1.36 -6.17
N TYR A 122 -12.44 1.52 -7.40
CA TYR A 122 -12.70 2.84 -7.99
C TYR A 122 -13.70 3.65 -7.15
N VAL A 123 -14.85 3.04 -6.82
CA VAL A 123 -15.90 3.69 -6.03
C VAL A 123 -15.40 4.04 -4.63
N ILE A 124 -14.68 3.15 -3.95
CA ILE A 124 -14.07 3.40 -2.64
C ILE A 124 -13.12 4.60 -2.72
N THR A 125 -12.25 4.66 -3.73
CA THR A 125 -11.31 5.77 -3.94
C THR A 125 -12.06 7.11 -4.13
N LEU A 126 -13.13 7.11 -4.94
CA LEU A 126 -13.98 8.28 -5.16
C LEU A 126 -14.64 8.76 -3.86
N LEU A 127 -15.26 7.84 -3.12
CA LEU A 127 -16.00 8.16 -1.89
C LEU A 127 -15.08 8.67 -0.79
N LYS A 128 -13.92 8.04 -0.58
CA LYS A 128 -12.91 8.54 0.39
C LYS A 128 -12.49 9.97 0.07
N THR A 129 -12.20 10.24 -1.20
CA THR A 129 -11.77 11.58 -1.65
C THR A 129 -12.88 12.61 -1.47
N ALA A 130 -14.12 12.27 -1.83
CA ALA A 130 -15.28 13.14 -1.63
C ALA A 130 -15.57 13.42 -0.15
N CYS A 131 -15.43 12.42 0.72
CA CYS A 131 -15.58 12.56 2.16
C CYS A 131 -14.51 13.47 2.77
N ALA A 132 -13.27 13.43 2.28
CA ALA A 132 -12.23 14.36 2.71
C ALA A 132 -12.59 15.82 2.36
N GLY A 133 -13.14 16.04 1.17
CA GLY A 133 -13.62 17.35 0.74
C GLY A 133 -14.80 17.86 1.58
N ALA A 134 -15.76 16.97 1.87
CA ALA A 134 -16.89 17.26 2.75
C ALA A 134 -16.42 17.63 4.17
N ALA A 135 -15.47 16.88 4.74
CA ALA A 135 -14.91 17.14 6.06
C ALA A 135 -14.19 18.49 6.11
N MET A 136 -13.40 18.84 5.08
CA MET A 136 -12.75 20.15 4.97
C MET A 136 -13.80 21.27 4.83
N ALA A 137 -14.78 21.13 3.93
CA ALA A 137 -15.87 22.09 3.76
C ALA A 137 -16.67 22.31 5.07
N TRP A 138 -16.75 21.30 5.93
CA TRP A 138 -17.34 21.39 7.26
C TRP A 138 -16.43 22.11 8.28
N LEU A 139 -15.12 21.87 8.21
CA LEU A 139 -14.11 22.50 9.07
C LEU A 139 -14.01 24.01 8.82
N LEU A 140 -13.97 24.45 7.57
CA LEU A 140 -13.68 25.85 7.23
C LEU A 140 -14.63 26.85 7.95
N PRO A 141 -15.96 26.71 7.92
CA PRO A 141 -16.88 27.56 8.68
C PRO A 141 -16.79 27.42 10.21
N ALA A 142 -16.16 26.36 10.72
CA ALA A 142 -15.87 26.21 12.16
C ALA A 142 -14.62 27.02 12.58
N LEU A 143 -13.64 27.19 11.68
CA LEU A 143 -12.48 28.05 11.93
C LEU A 143 -12.85 29.54 11.89
N ARG A 144 -13.70 29.92 10.92
CA ARG A 144 -14.24 31.28 10.79
C ARG A 144 -15.53 31.27 9.96
N PRO A 145 -16.60 32.00 10.35
CA PRO A 145 -17.82 32.09 9.54
C PRO A 145 -17.55 32.66 8.14
N GLY A 146 -18.25 32.15 7.13
CA GLY A 146 -18.10 32.59 5.75
C GLY A 146 -19.18 32.00 4.84
N ARG A 147 -19.03 32.21 3.52
CA ARG A 147 -19.99 31.75 2.51
C ARG A 147 -19.91 30.23 2.30
N TRP A 148 -21.05 29.55 2.34
CA TRP A 148 -21.11 28.09 2.22
C TRP A 148 -20.54 27.56 0.90
N TRP A 149 -20.83 28.22 -0.24
CA TRP A 149 -20.35 27.77 -1.55
C TRP A 149 -18.82 27.87 -1.65
N ALA A 150 -18.22 28.89 -1.04
CA ALA A 150 -16.77 29.06 -1.00
C ALA A 150 -16.13 27.95 -0.15
N ALA A 151 -16.75 27.60 0.98
CA ALA A 151 -16.30 26.45 1.77
C ALA A 151 -16.40 25.13 1.00
N GLY A 152 -17.45 24.94 0.19
CA GLY A 152 -17.63 23.76 -0.65
C GLY A 152 -16.57 23.66 -1.76
N VAL A 153 -16.31 24.74 -2.50
CA VAL A 153 -15.27 24.77 -3.55
C VAL A 153 -13.87 24.55 -2.98
N LEU A 154 -13.56 25.19 -1.85
CA LEU A 154 -12.27 24.99 -1.15
C LEU A 154 -12.15 23.57 -0.59
N GLY A 155 -13.24 22.99 -0.09
CA GLY A 155 -13.27 21.58 0.30
C GLY A 155 -12.97 20.64 -0.88
N ALA A 156 -13.59 20.88 -2.04
CA ALA A 156 -13.30 20.11 -3.25
C ALA A 156 -11.84 20.28 -3.70
N SER A 157 -11.30 21.49 -3.62
CA SER A 157 -9.88 21.78 -3.90
C SER A 157 -8.93 20.99 -3.00
N TYR A 158 -9.23 20.87 -1.70
CA TYR A 158 -8.48 20.03 -0.79
C TYR A 158 -8.55 18.55 -1.17
N ALA A 159 -9.75 18.05 -1.46
CA ALA A 159 -9.95 16.67 -1.90
C ALA A 159 -9.22 16.35 -3.21
N LEU A 160 -9.16 17.30 -4.13
CA LEU A 160 -8.54 17.17 -5.44
C LEU A 160 -7.10 17.70 -5.49
N CYS A 161 -6.46 17.90 -4.33
CA CYS A 161 -5.09 18.41 -4.29
C CYS A 161 -4.10 17.44 -4.95
N GLY A 162 -2.93 17.95 -5.34
CA GLY A 162 -1.90 17.21 -6.06
C GLY A 162 -1.57 15.88 -5.41
N TRP A 163 -1.39 15.88 -4.08
CA TRP A 163 -1.09 14.68 -3.31
C TRP A 163 -2.20 13.62 -3.41
N SER A 164 -3.46 14.06 -3.33
CA SER A 164 -4.62 13.15 -3.46
C SER A 164 -4.62 12.46 -4.83
N VAL A 165 -4.49 13.22 -5.92
CA VAL A 165 -4.64 12.70 -7.29
C VAL A 165 -3.38 12.04 -7.85
N ALA A 166 -2.19 12.49 -7.44
CA ALA A 166 -0.91 11.97 -7.92
C ALA A 166 -0.42 10.77 -7.09
N ASP A 167 -0.50 10.85 -5.76
CA ASP A 167 0.17 9.91 -4.84
C ASP A 167 -0.82 8.97 -4.15
N ALA A 168 -1.91 9.51 -3.57
CA ALA A 168 -2.85 8.73 -2.77
C ALA A 168 -3.90 7.96 -3.60
N ALA A 169 -4.19 8.39 -4.83
CA ALA A 169 -5.23 7.78 -5.68
C ALA A 169 -4.95 6.31 -6.07
N TYR A 170 -3.71 5.84 -5.98
CA TYR A 170 -3.32 4.43 -6.17
C TYR A 170 -2.82 3.78 -4.86
N ASN A 171 -2.87 4.51 -3.76
CA ASN A 171 -2.59 4.04 -2.39
C ASN A 171 -3.79 4.36 -1.49
N PRO A 172 -4.94 3.69 -1.68
CA PRO A 172 -6.22 4.10 -1.11
C PRO A 172 -6.24 4.15 0.43
N MET A 173 -5.31 3.49 1.13
CA MET A 173 -5.15 3.62 2.58
C MET A 173 -4.69 5.02 3.02
N TRP A 174 -3.96 5.76 2.17
CA TRP A 174 -3.48 7.10 2.51
C TRP A 174 -4.60 8.13 2.51
N LEU A 175 -5.66 7.91 1.74
CA LEU A 175 -6.82 8.81 1.70
C LEU A 175 -7.53 8.92 3.06
N ASP A 176 -7.39 7.93 3.94
CA ASP A 176 -7.92 8.01 5.31
C ASP A 176 -7.27 9.17 6.09
N GLY A 177 -5.99 9.47 5.86
CA GLY A 177 -5.31 10.65 6.42
C GLY A 177 -5.85 11.98 5.90
N LEU A 178 -6.21 12.03 4.61
CA LEU A 178 -6.85 13.18 3.98
C LEU A 178 -8.22 13.46 4.62
N ILE A 179 -8.97 12.41 4.99
CA ILE A 179 -10.22 12.54 5.75
C ILE A 179 -9.92 12.91 7.21
N ALA A 180 -8.92 12.29 7.82
CA ALA A 180 -8.60 12.45 9.24
C ALA A 180 -8.18 13.88 9.58
N LEU A 181 -7.37 14.55 8.75
CA LEU A 181 -6.87 15.89 9.07
C LEU A 181 -7.97 16.91 9.38
N PRO A 182 -8.98 17.13 8.52
CA PRO A 182 -10.03 18.07 8.83
C PRO A 182 -10.89 17.63 10.04
N LEU A 183 -11.10 16.32 10.22
CA LEU A 183 -11.81 15.79 11.39
C LEU A 183 -11.04 16.01 12.70
N LEU A 184 -9.73 15.78 12.73
CA LEU A 184 -8.87 16.02 13.88
C LEU A 184 -8.75 17.51 14.20
N CYS A 185 -8.77 18.39 13.19
CA CYS A 185 -8.88 19.82 13.40
C CYS A 185 -10.23 20.21 14.06
N LEU A 186 -11.33 19.56 13.68
CA LEU A 186 -12.63 19.74 14.35
C LEU A 186 -12.58 19.26 15.81
N VAL A 187 -11.91 18.13 16.09
CA VAL A 187 -11.65 17.67 17.45
C VAL A 187 -10.87 18.73 18.24
N GLY A 188 -9.86 19.37 17.64
CA GLY A 188 -9.15 20.50 18.23
C GLY A 188 -10.07 21.67 18.58
N GLU A 189 -10.99 22.07 17.70
CA GLU A 189 -11.97 23.13 17.96
C GLU A 189 -12.99 22.74 19.06
N TRP A 190 -13.37 21.46 19.13
CA TRP A 190 -14.20 20.92 20.21
C TRP A 190 -13.46 20.93 21.54
N ALA A 191 -12.20 20.52 21.58
CA ALA A 191 -11.34 20.61 22.76
C ALA A 191 -11.17 22.07 23.21
N ARG A 192 -10.95 23.01 22.28
CA ARG A 192 -10.86 24.45 22.57
C ARG A 192 -12.13 25.00 23.23
N THR A 193 -13.30 24.55 22.78
CA THR A 193 -14.60 25.00 23.28
C THR A 193 -15.19 24.14 24.41
N GLY A 194 -14.51 23.06 24.81
CA GLY A 194 -14.99 22.14 25.85
C GLY A 194 -16.22 21.32 25.43
N ARG A 195 -16.37 21.03 24.14
CA ARG A 195 -17.52 20.34 23.55
C ARG A 195 -17.13 18.94 23.11
N ARG A 196 -18.13 18.05 23.01
CA ARG A 196 -18.03 16.71 22.38
C ARG A 196 -16.79 15.87 22.78
N PRO A 197 -16.45 15.74 24.07
CA PRO A 197 -15.24 15.01 24.49
C PRO A 197 -15.26 13.54 24.03
N VAL A 198 -16.41 12.87 24.12
CA VAL A 198 -16.56 11.46 23.71
C VAL A 198 -16.42 11.29 22.20
N VAL A 199 -17.15 12.10 21.42
CA VAL A 199 -17.06 12.04 19.95
C VAL A 199 -15.64 12.36 19.48
N GLY A 200 -14.94 13.28 20.17
CA GLY A 200 -13.54 13.55 19.89
C GLY A 200 -12.65 12.32 20.03
N VAL A 201 -12.83 11.54 21.11
CA VAL A 201 -12.09 10.30 21.35
C VAL A 201 -12.39 9.26 20.25
N LEU A 202 -13.66 9.09 19.90
CA LEU A 202 -14.08 8.15 18.84
C LEU A 202 -13.54 8.54 17.46
N VAL A 203 -13.49 9.84 17.14
CA VAL A 203 -12.93 10.33 15.88
C VAL A 203 -11.41 10.08 15.82
N VAL A 204 -10.68 10.30 16.92
CA VAL A 204 -9.25 9.98 16.99
C VAL A 204 -9.04 8.47 16.83
N ALA A 205 -9.80 7.64 17.55
CA ALA A 205 -9.72 6.19 17.45
C ALA A 205 -9.99 5.72 16.01
N LEU A 206 -11.06 6.22 15.39
CA LEU A 206 -11.41 5.90 14.01
C LEU A 206 -10.30 6.29 13.02
N ALA A 207 -9.72 7.48 13.16
CA ALA A 207 -8.62 7.92 12.30
C ALA A 207 -7.40 6.99 12.41
N TRP A 208 -7.01 6.64 13.65
CA TRP A 208 -5.85 5.78 13.90
C TRP A 208 -6.08 4.31 13.52
N VAL A 209 -7.30 3.80 13.68
CA VAL A 209 -7.69 2.45 13.21
C VAL A 209 -7.74 2.41 11.68
N ALA A 210 -8.28 3.45 11.03
CA ALA A 210 -8.40 3.48 9.58
C ALA A 210 -7.02 3.48 8.90
N ASN A 211 -6.09 4.30 9.38
CA ASN A 211 -4.72 4.29 8.92
C ASN A 211 -3.77 5.00 9.89
N PHE A 212 -3.12 4.26 10.79
CA PHE A 212 -2.18 4.81 11.78
C PHE A 212 -1.10 5.70 11.15
N TYR A 213 -0.64 5.31 9.96
CA TYR A 213 0.47 5.94 9.25
C TYR A 213 0.16 7.40 8.88
N THR A 214 -0.93 7.64 8.15
CA THR A 214 -1.34 9.01 7.78
C THR A 214 -2.09 9.74 8.90
N ALA A 215 -2.73 9.01 9.83
CA ALA A 215 -3.35 9.59 11.02
C ALA A 215 -2.33 10.25 11.96
N TYR A 216 -1.13 9.69 12.08
CA TYR A 216 -0.02 10.32 12.79
C TYR A 216 0.31 11.71 12.21
N MET A 217 0.52 11.80 10.89
CA MET A 217 0.78 13.08 10.20
C MET A 217 -0.38 14.07 10.37
N ALA A 218 -1.62 13.59 10.21
CA ALA A 218 -2.83 14.40 10.39
C ALA A 218 -2.97 14.91 11.83
N THR A 219 -2.58 14.12 12.84
CA THR A 219 -2.58 14.52 14.25
C THR A 219 -1.55 15.62 14.52
N LEU A 220 -0.32 15.49 14.00
CA LEU A 220 0.70 16.54 14.11
C LEU A 220 0.22 17.85 13.48
N ALA A 221 -0.36 17.78 12.28
CA ALA A 221 -0.95 18.94 11.60
C ALA A 221 -2.08 19.59 12.43
N ALA A 222 -3.01 18.79 12.95
CA ALA A 222 -4.10 19.29 13.79
C ALA A 222 -3.59 19.92 15.09
N CYS A 223 -2.51 19.40 15.67
CA CYS A 223 -1.84 20.00 16.83
C CYS A 223 -1.26 21.39 16.48
N LEU A 224 -0.50 21.50 15.40
CA LEU A 224 0.05 22.79 14.93
C LEU A 224 -1.05 23.82 14.66
N ILE A 225 -2.14 23.38 14.02
CA ILE A 225 -3.31 24.23 13.76
C ILE A 225 -3.97 24.65 15.09
N LEU A 226 -4.16 23.74 16.04
CA LEU A 226 -4.73 24.07 17.36
C LEU A 226 -3.87 25.08 18.12
N LEU A 227 -2.55 24.92 18.11
CA LEU A 227 -1.62 25.86 18.74
C LEU A 227 -1.72 27.25 18.11
N LEU A 228 -1.73 27.33 16.77
CA LEU A 228 -1.94 28.59 16.07
C LEU A 228 -3.29 29.21 16.41
N ARG A 229 -4.36 28.40 16.50
CA ARG A 229 -5.70 28.86 16.87
C ARG A 229 -5.77 29.41 18.29
N LEU A 230 -5.09 28.78 19.25
CA LEU A 230 -4.97 29.28 20.62
C LEU A 230 -4.19 30.60 20.65
N TRP A 231 -3.09 30.72 19.90
CA TRP A 231 -2.32 31.96 19.80
C TRP A 231 -3.14 33.10 19.19
N LEU A 232 -3.86 32.84 18.08
CA LEU A 232 -4.69 33.85 17.41
C LEU A 232 -5.87 34.31 18.26
N ALA A 233 -6.48 33.40 19.03
CA ALA A 233 -7.60 33.73 19.91
C ALA A 233 -7.17 34.46 21.19
N GLY A 234 -5.91 34.32 21.62
CA GLY A 234 -5.36 34.94 22.82
C GLY A 234 -6.14 34.68 24.12
N PRO A 235 -6.62 33.46 24.42
CA PRO A 235 -7.33 33.20 25.67
C PRO A 235 -6.36 33.28 26.87
N PRO A 236 -6.87 33.51 28.10
CA PRO A 236 -6.07 33.42 29.31
C PRO A 236 -5.29 32.10 29.41
N ARG A 237 -4.04 32.13 29.91
CA ARG A 237 -3.15 30.95 30.00
C ARG A 237 -3.85 29.71 30.56
N ARG A 238 -4.62 29.84 31.64
CA ARG A 238 -5.39 28.73 32.25
C ARG A 238 -6.37 28.07 31.26
N ARG A 239 -7.08 28.86 30.45
CA ARG A 239 -8.02 28.35 29.45
C ARG A 239 -7.29 27.71 28.26
N ALA A 240 -6.14 28.28 27.86
CA ALA A 240 -5.29 27.70 26.82
C ALA A 240 -4.76 26.33 27.25
N LEU A 241 -4.20 26.22 28.46
CA LEU A 241 -3.70 24.97 29.03
C LEU A 241 -4.83 23.94 29.22
N ALA A 242 -6.01 24.37 29.65
CA ALA A 242 -7.16 23.47 29.76
C ALA A 242 -7.63 22.94 28.39
N ALA A 243 -7.56 23.76 27.33
CA ALA A 243 -7.86 23.30 25.97
C ALA A 243 -6.82 22.30 25.46
N ALA A 244 -5.53 22.59 25.68
CA ALA A 244 -4.43 21.69 25.33
C ALA A 244 -4.52 20.36 26.09
N GLY A 245 -4.79 20.41 27.41
CA GLY A 245 -4.99 19.22 28.24
C GLY A 245 -6.18 18.37 27.79
N ARG A 246 -7.32 19.00 27.44
CA ARG A 246 -8.47 18.26 26.86
C ARG A 246 -8.11 17.60 25.54
N ALA A 247 -7.37 18.29 24.66
CA ALA A 247 -6.92 17.72 23.39
C ALA A 247 -5.97 16.54 23.63
N ALA A 248 -5.02 16.66 24.56
CA ALA A 248 -4.08 15.59 24.92
C ALA A 248 -4.79 14.35 25.49
N VAL A 249 -5.75 14.54 26.41
CA VAL A 249 -6.57 13.43 26.94
C VAL A 249 -7.40 12.79 25.84
N THR A 250 -8.04 13.59 24.98
CA THR A 250 -8.84 13.09 23.86
C THR A 250 -7.99 12.25 22.91
N PHE A 251 -6.77 12.72 22.62
CA PHE A 251 -5.82 12.01 21.80
C PHE A 251 -5.37 10.69 22.45
N ALA A 252 -4.93 10.74 23.71
CA ALA A 252 -4.43 9.57 24.44
C ALA A 252 -5.49 8.46 24.57
N LEU A 253 -6.73 8.82 24.89
CA LEU A 253 -7.84 7.85 24.94
C LEU A 253 -8.16 7.30 23.56
N GLY A 254 -8.17 8.15 22.52
CA GLY A 254 -8.48 7.72 21.16
C GLY A 254 -7.43 6.75 20.59
N THR A 255 -6.15 7.07 20.75
CA THR A 255 -5.06 6.17 20.33
C THR A 255 -4.98 4.92 21.20
N GLY A 256 -5.30 5.03 22.49
CA GLY A 256 -5.43 3.89 23.38
C GLY A 256 -6.53 2.92 22.92
N LEU A 257 -7.69 3.41 22.49
CA LEU A 257 -8.74 2.59 21.89
C LEU A 257 -8.29 1.90 20.58
N ALA A 258 -7.38 2.52 19.82
CA ALA A 258 -6.81 1.95 18.60
C ALA A 258 -5.64 0.97 18.88
N ALA A 259 -5.14 0.89 20.12
CA ALA A 259 -3.95 0.12 20.48
C ALA A 259 -3.99 -1.39 20.14
N PRO A 260 -5.12 -2.12 20.25
CA PRO A 260 -5.20 -3.53 19.85
C PRO A 260 -4.68 -3.79 18.43
N LEU A 261 -5.00 -2.89 17.50
CA LEU A 261 -4.61 -2.99 16.11
C LEU A 261 -3.24 -2.36 15.84
N VAL A 262 -3.02 -1.13 16.33
CA VAL A 262 -1.79 -0.37 16.09
C VAL A 262 -0.56 -1.11 16.60
N LEU A 263 -0.64 -1.78 17.75
CA LEU A 263 0.49 -2.55 18.28
C LEU A 263 0.78 -3.80 17.46
N VAL A 264 -0.25 -4.49 16.98
CA VAL A 264 -0.04 -5.66 16.09
C VAL A 264 0.65 -5.24 14.81
N VAL A 265 0.25 -4.11 14.21
CA VAL A 265 0.91 -3.55 13.03
C VAL A 265 2.36 -3.16 13.33
N PHE A 266 2.62 -2.53 14.48
CA PHE A 266 3.98 -2.19 14.91
C PHE A 266 4.88 -3.42 15.05
N PHE A 267 4.40 -4.49 15.69
CA PHE A 267 5.17 -5.72 15.81
C PHE A 267 5.27 -6.47 14.48
N GLY A 268 4.26 -6.41 13.61
CA GLY A 268 4.36 -6.92 12.24
C GLY A 268 5.52 -6.27 11.48
N ALA A 269 5.59 -4.94 11.52
CA ALA A 269 6.67 -4.17 10.89
C ALA A 269 8.05 -4.44 11.52
N ARG A 270 8.11 -4.67 12.84
CA ARG A 270 9.35 -5.03 13.57
C ARG A 270 9.91 -6.39 13.15
N HIS A 271 9.06 -7.36 12.83
CA HIS A 271 9.47 -8.71 12.41
C HIS A 271 9.54 -8.87 10.87
N ALA A 272 9.21 -7.81 10.13
CA ALA A 272 9.25 -7.81 8.68
C ALA A 272 10.70 -7.83 8.16
N SER A 273 10.89 -8.42 6.98
CA SER A 273 12.15 -8.37 6.23
C SER A 273 12.61 -6.91 6.10
N PRO A 274 13.88 -6.62 6.39
CA PRO A 274 14.40 -5.27 6.35
C PRO A 274 14.17 -4.71 4.94
N GLY A 275 13.43 -3.60 4.86
CA GLY A 275 13.29 -2.87 3.61
C GLY A 275 14.63 -2.28 3.21
N ARG A 276 14.83 -2.01 1.92
CA ARG A 276 15.91 -1.13 1.49
C ARG A 276 15.47 0.29 1.76
N PHE A 277 16.30 1.07 2.46
CA PHE A 277 16.01 2.47 2.74
C PHE A 277 17.00 3.39 2.01
N THR A 278 16.50 4.19 1.06
CA THR A 278 17.28 5.28 0.48
C THR A 278 17.29 6.46 1.45
N GLN A 279 18.46 7.02 1.75
CA GLN A 279 18.55 8.25 2.52
C GLN A 279 17.73 9.37 1.86
N PHE A 280 17.11 10.21 2.68
CA PHE A 280 16.31 11.32 2.18
C PHE A 280 17.23 12.38 1.59
N ALA A 281 16.92 12.82 0.36
CA ALA A 281 17.54 13.98 -0.26
C ALA A 281 16.43 15.00 -0.59
N PRO A 282 16.59 16.28 -0.21
CA PRO A 282 15.64 17.32 -0.60
C PRO A 282 15.67 17.53 -2.11
N VAL A 283 14.51 17.80 -2.70
CA VAL A 283 14.40 18.14 -4.12
C VAL A 283 14.73 19.60 -4.37
N GLY A 284 15.11 19.93 -5.60
CA GLY A 284 15.38 21.30 -6.02
C GLY A 284 14.20 22.24 -5.80
N GLY A 285 14.47 23.52 -5.55
CA GLY A 285 13.43 24.50 -5.25
C GLY A 285 12.45 24.69 -6.40
N GLU A 286 12.95 24.66 -7.63
CA GLU A 286 12.18 24.67 -8.87
C GLU A 286 11.18 23.50 -8.97
N ASP A 287 11.56 22.30 -8.52
CA ASP A 287 10.66 21.14 -8.48
C ASP A 287 9.57 21.34 -7.42
N VAL A 288 9.90 21.86 -6.24
CA VAL A 288 8.89 22.17 -5.21
C VAL A 288 7.87 23.18 -5.75
N LEU A 289 8.34 24.23 -6.41
CA LEU A 289 7.48 25.28 -6.96
C LEU A 289 6.67 24.78 -8.16
N ALA A 290 7.25 23.93 -9.03
CA ALA A 290 6.55 23.29 -10.13
C ALA A 290 5.36 22.45 -9.64
N ARG A 291 5.49 21.79 -8.48
CA ARG A 291 4.40 20.99 -7.91
C ARG A 291 3.25 21.80 -7.34
N LEU A 292 3.35 23.13 -7.26
CA LEU A 292 2.21 24.03 -6.97
C LEU A 292 1.36 24.32 -8.21
N LEU A 293 1.85 24.01 -9.42
CA LEU A 293 1.17 24.24 -10.69
C LEU A 293 0.28 23.04 -11.09
N PRO A 294 -0.80 23.26 -11.86
CA PRO A 294 -1.64 22.18 -12.38
C PRO A 294 -0.87 21.28 -13.33
N ALA A 295 -1.40 20.06 -13.55
CA ALA A 295 -0.92 19.11 -14.55
C ALA A 295 0.57 18.72 -14.43
N THR A 296 1.16 18.80 -13.24
CA THR A 296 2.50 18.26 -12.96
C THR A 296 2.42 16.88 -12.30
N TYR A 297 3.40 16.01 -12.55
CA TYR A 297 3.44 14.66 -11.95
C TYR A 297 4.88 14.19 -11.72
N SER A 298 5.13 13.67 -10.51
CA SER A 298 6.34 12.98 -10.09
C SER A 298 6.01 12.11 -8.89
N PHE A 299 6.75 11.00 -8.71
CA PHE A 299 6.68 10.17 -7.50
C PHE A 299 7.67 10.63 -6.41
N GLY A 300 8.65 11.46 -6.75
CA GLY A 300 9.76 11.85 -5.88
C GLY A 300 9.72 13.27 -5.34
N SER A 301 8.74 14.09 -5.73
CA SER A 301 8.64 15.51 -5.33
C SER A 301 7.28 15.85 -4.72
N PRO A 302 7.19 16.85 -3.81
CA PRO A 302 5.99 17.08 -2.99
C PRO A 302 4.80 17.58 -3.80
N ALA A 303 3.76 16.76 -3.94
CA ALA A 303 2.56 17.06 -4.72
C ALA A 303 1.63 18.09 -4.05
N VAL A 304 1.92 19.39 -4.18
CA VAL A 304 1.29 20.45 -3.34
C VAL A 304 0.29 21.34 -4.08
N PHE A 305 -0.08 21.00 -5.31
CA PHE A 305 -1.13 21.68 -6.07
C PHE A 305 -2.47 21.68 -5.31
N VAL A 306 -3.17 22.81 -5.27
CA VAL A 306 -4.49 22.95 -4.62
C VAL A 306 -5.53 23.63 -5.52
N GLY A 307 -5.24 23.82 -6.80
CA GLY A 307 -6.01 24.71 -7.66
C GLY A 307 -5.43 26.13 -7.67
N THR A 308 -5.37 26.71 -8.86
CA THR A 308 -4.69 27.99 -9.13
C THR A 308 -5.36 29.14 -8.41
N THR A 309 -6.70 29.14 -8.35
CA THR A 309 -7.43 30.18 -7.62
C THR A 309 -7.19 30.09 -6.11
N VAL A 310 -7.10 28.87 -5.56
CA VAL A 310 -6.84 28.65 -4.14
C VAL A 310 -5.42 29.08 -3.78
N LEU A 311 -4.44 28.74 -4.61
CA LEU A 311 -3.06 29.21 -4.45
C LEU A 311 -2.99 30.74 -4.49
N LEU A 312 -3.65 31.38 -5.46
CA LEU A 312 -3.70 32.85 -5.56
C LEU A 312 -4.31 33.48 -4.29
N LEU A 313 -5.39 32.91 -3.75
CA LEU A 313 -6.01 33.39 -2.51
C LEU A 313 -5.12 33.18 -1.27
N ALA A 314 -4.37 32.08 -1.21
CA ALA A 314 -3.39 31.84 -0.15
C ALA A 314 -2.24 32.86 -0.22
N LEU A 315 -1.70 33.11 -1.43
CA LEU A 315 -0.67 34.12 -1.69
C LEU A 315 -1.15 35.56 -1.45
N ALA A 316 -2.46 35.82 -1.52
CA ALA A 316 -3.04 37.11 -1.23
C ALA A 316 -3.18 37.39 0.28
N LEU A 317 -3.25 36.35 1.13
CA LEU A 317 -3.46 36.50 2.58
C LEU A 317 -2.45 37.45 3.26
N PRO A 318 -1.13 37.36 3.01
CA PRO A 318 -0.14 38.26 3.63
C PRO A 318 -0.42 39.73 3.35
N PHE A 319 -1.08 40.06 2.24
CA PHE A 319 -1.35 41.43 1.78
C PHE A 319 -2.80 41.87 2.01
N HIS A 320 -3.70 40.94 2.36
CA HIS A 320 -5.13 41.20 2.49
C HIS A 320 -5.46 42.01 3.75
N ARG A 321 -5.67 43.32 3.60
CA ARG A 321 -5.80 44.24 4.73
C ARG A 321 -7.05 44.04 5.60
N ALA A 322 -8.11 43.41 5.09
CA ALA A 322 -9.30 43.12 5.89
C ALA A 322 -9.05 42.02 6.94
N ALA A 323 -8.02 41.18 6.76
CA ALA A 323 -7.59 40.22 7.77
C ALA A 323 -6.65 40.89 8.79
N PRO A 324 -6.81 40.63 10.10
CA PRO A 324 -5.90 41.11 11.13
C PRO A 324 -4.45 40.69 10.88
N ARG A 325 -3.49 41.56 11.22
CA ARG A 325 -2.04 41.29 11.01
C ARG A 325 -1.59 39.96 11.62
N ARG A 326 -2.07 39.61 12.83
CA ARG A 326 -1.75 38.33 13.49
C ARG A 326 -2.24 37.13 12.68
N VAL A 327 -3.45 37.20 12.11
CA VAL A 327 -4.03 36.12 11.29
C VAL A 327 -3.23 35.94 10.00
N ARG A 328 -2.91 37.06 9.33
CA ARG A 328 -2.09 37.06 8.11
C ARG A 328 -0.73 36.44 8.35
N ALA A 329 -0.01 36.92 9.38
CA ALA A 329 1.32 36.45 9.71
C ALA A 329 1.31 34.99 10.19
N GLY A 330 0.39 34.63 11.08
CA GLY A 330 0.34 33.30 11.68
C GLY A 330 0.09 32.17 10.68
N TRP A 331 -0.88 32.32 9.79
CA TRP A 331 -1.15 31.31 8.75
C TRP A 331 -0.03 31.26 7.70
N THR A 332 0.49 32.42 7.27
CA THR A 332 1.61 32.48 6.32
C THR A 332 2.85 31.82 6.89
N LEU A 333 3.19 32.11 8.15
CA LEU A 333 4.35 31.53 8.83
C LEU A 333 4.20 30.01 8.98
N LEU A 334 2.99 29.53 9.32
CA LEU A 334 2.74 28.09 9.42
C LEU A 334 2.88 27.38 8.06
N VAL A 335 2.36 27.97 6.98
CA VAL A 335 2.54 27.45 5.60
C VAL A 335 4.02 27.35 5.25
N VAL A 336 4.80 28.43 5.48
CA VAL A 336 6.24 28.46 5.19
C VAL A 336 7.00 27.45 6.05
N ALA A 337 6.71 27.40 7.36
CA ALA A 337 7.38 26.47 8.27
C ALA A 337 7.14 25.02 7.88
N VAL A 338 5.91 24.63 7.53
CA VAL A 338 5.61 23.27 7.07
C VAL A 338 6.28 22.99 5.73
N ALA A 339 6.25 23.92 4.77
CA ALA A 339 6.94 23.75 3.49
C ALA A 339 8.45 23.52 3.65
N LEU A 340 9.11 24.31 4.51
CA LEU A 340 10.53 24.12 4.83
C LEU A 340 10.79 22.82 5.58
N SER A 341 9.90 22.43 6.50
CA SER A 341 10.04 21.18 7.28
C SER A 341 10.06 19.93 6.39
N MET A 342 9.45 19.98 5.21
CA MET A 342 9.45 18.88 4.25
C MET A 342 10.80 18.71 3.55
N GLN A 343 11.60 19.78 3.46
CA GLN A 343 12.90 19.82 2.78
C GLN A 343 14.09 19.68 3.74
N TRP A 344 13.84 19.52 5.04
CA TRP A 344 14.89 19.33 6.04
C TRP A 344 14.77 17.94 6.65
N GLU A 345 15.83 17.14 6.55
CA GLU A 345 15.81 15.71 6.89
C GLU A 345 15.29 15.41 8.31
N PRO A 346 15.72 16.08 9.39
CA PRO A 346 15.23 15.77 10.74
C PRO A 346 13.72 15.95 10.88
N THR A 347 13.16 17.03 10.33
CA THR A 347 11.72 17.26 10.34
C THR A 347 10.99 16.37 9.34
N HIS A 348 11.61 16.05 8.21
CA HIS A 348 11.08 15.10 7.24
C HIS A 348 10.89 13.71 7.89
N LEU A 349 11.89 13.23 8.63
CA LEU A 349 11.82 12.00 9.41
C LEU A 349 10.81 12.11 10.56
N ALA A 350 10.69 13.26 11.22
CA ALA A 350 9.68 13.47 12.26
C ALA A 350 8.24 13.28 11.73
N TRP A 351 7.95 13.71 10.49
CA TRP A 351 6.67 13.41 9.82
C TRP A 351 6.43 11.92 9.60
N HIS A 352 7.50 11.12 9.58
CA HIS A 352 7.50 9.67 9.34
C HIS A 352 7.80 8.86 10.61
N ALA A 353 7.56 9.43 11.80
CA ALA A 353 7.85 8.79 13.09
C ALA A 353 9.31 8.29 13.19
N PHE A 354 10.24 9.06 12.62
CA PHE A 354 11.68 8.80 12.58
C PHE A 354 12.07 7.55 11.78
N THR A 355 11.24 7.17 10.81
CA THR A 355 11.53 6.11 9.85
C THR A 355 11.66 6.69 8.45
N THR A 356 12.65 6.23 7.69
CA THR A 356 12.84 6.70 6.32
C THR A 356 11.73 6.15 5.42
N PRO A 357 10.96 7.00 4.70
CA PRO A 357 9.92 6.50 3.79
C PRO A 357 10.51 5.75 2.60
N GLN A 358 9.79 4.74 2.12
CA GLN A 358 10.07 4.08 0.84
C GLN A 358 9.08 4.51 -0.25
N GLY A 359 9.55 4.67 -1.48
CA GLY A 359 8.72 5.16 -2.58
C GLY A 359 8.44 6.66 -2.45
N SER A 360 7.17 7.06 -2.41
CA SER A 360 6.78 8.48 -2.26
C SER A 360 7.32 9.07 -0.96
N SER A 361 8.36 9.91 -1.01
CA SER A 361 9.01 10.48 0.18
C SER A 361 8.19 11.57 0.86
N TYR A 362 7.42 12.35 0.09
CA TYR A 362 6.72 13.54 0.58
C TYR A 362 5.26 13.27 0.98
N ARG A 363 5.01 12.19 1.71
CA ARG A 363 3.64 11.76 2.07
C ARG A 363 2.88 12.76 2.95
N GLN A 364 3.59 13.65 3.65
CA GLN A 364 3.04 14.76 4.43
C GLN A 364 2.54 15.95 3.59
N ALA A 365 2.70 15.93 2.25
CA ALA A 365 2.31 17.06 1.38
C ALA A 365 0.83 17.47 1.50
N PHE A 366 -0.07 16.53 1.82
CA PHE A 366 -1.48 16.84 2.07
C PHE A 366 -1.71 17.82 3.24
N VAL A 367 -0.78 17.88 4.20
CA VAL A 367 -0.79 18.86 5.29
C VAL A 367 -0.59 20.27 4.74
N LEU A 368 0.40 20.44 3.86
CA LEU A 368 0.64 21.73 3.21
C LEU A 368 -0.54 22.13 2.32
N CYS A 369 -1.13 21.19 1.57
CA CYS A 369 -2.36 21.42 0.81
C CYS A 369 -3.51 21.92 1.72
N ALA A 370 -3.73 21.29 2.87
CA ALA A 370 -4.74 21.73 3.83
C ALA A 370 -4.47 23.17 4.33
N LEU A 371 -3.23 23.50 4.65
CA LEU A 371 -2.85 24.84 5.13
C LEU A 371 -3.04 25.92 4.06
N LEU A 372 -2.74 25.63 2.79
CA LEU A 372 -3.01 26.53 1.67
C LEU A 372 -4.52 26.77 1.51
N VAL A 373 -5.33 25.71 1.57
CA VAL A 373 -6.80 25.81 1.51
C VAL A 373 -7.37 26.60 2.69
N ILE A 374 -6.88 26.37 3.91
CA ILE A 374 -7.29 27.12 5.10
C ILE A 374 -6.88 28.60 5.00
N SER A 375 -5.71 28.89 4.44
CA SER A 375 -5.24 30.26 4.20
C SER A 375 -6.13 30.98 3.17
N ALA A 376 -6.47 30.31 2.08
CA ALA A 376 -7.42 30.81 1.09
C ALA A 376 -8.82 31.09 1.70
N TRP A 377 -9.28 30.20 2.59
CA TRP A 377 -10.52 30.42 3.34
C TRP A 377 -10.45 31.67 4.22
N HIS A 378 -9.34 31.89 4.91
CA HIS A 378 -9.17 33.12 5.69
C HIS A 378 -9.21 34.35 4.79
N THR A 379 -8.56 34.35 3.63
CA THR A 379 -8.69 35.45 2.65
C THR A 379 -10.16 35.72 2.31
N LEU A 380 -10.93 34.71 1.90
CA LEU A 380 -12.33 34.89 1.48
C LEU A 380 -13.30 35.23 2.63
N SER A 381 -13.07 34.69 3.83
CA SER A 381 -13.95 34.91 5.00
C SER A 381 -13.74 36.26 5.69
N TYR A 382 -12.68 37.00 5.35
CA TYR A 382 -12.54 38.42 5.71
C TYR A 382 -13.08 39.38 4.63
N GLY A 383 -13.40 38.87 3.43
CA GLY A 383 -14.01 39.63 2.35
C GLY A 383 -13.41 39.29 0.99
N ALA A 384 -13.85 39.97 -0.07
CA ALA A 384 -13.17 39.88 -1.35
C ALA A 384 -11.78 40.55 -1.24
N PRO A 385 -10.71 39.94 -1.77
CA PRO A 385 -9.38 40.53 -1.73
C PRO A 385 -9.35 41.83 -2.55
N ASP A 386 -8.64 42.85 -2.04
CA ASP A 386 -8.47 44.12 -2.74
C ASP A 386 -7.50 43.99 -3.93
N ARG A 387 -7.51 44.98 -4.83
CA ARG A 387 -6.68 44.96 -6.06
C ARG A 387 -5.18 44.90 -5.76
N ARG A 388 -4.72 45.47 -4.64
CA ARG A 388 -3.29 45.46 -4.28
C ARG A 388 -2.88 44.07 -3.80
N ALA A 389 -3.71 43.43 -2.99
CA ALA A 389 -3.50 42.05 -2.54
C ALA A 389 -3.53 41.07 -3.72
N LEU A 390 -4.49 41.23 -4.66
CA LEU A 390 -4.55 40.43 -5.88
C LEU A 390 -3.35 40.68 -6.81
N GLY A 391 -2.92 41.93 -6.97
CA GLY A 391 -1.75 42.27 -7.78
C GLY A 391 -0.46 41.68 -7.20
N ALA A 392 -0.25 41.78 -5.89
CA ALA A 392 0.88 41.15 -5.21
C ALA A 392 0.86 39.62 -5.33
N ALA A 393 -0.30 39.00 -5.12
CA ALA A 393 -0.46 37.55 -5.29
C ALA A 393 -0.21 37.11 -6.74
N GLY A 394 -0.68 37.88 -7.73
CA GLY A 394 -0.44 37.62 -9.15
C GLY A 394 1.04 37.73 -9.51
N ALA A 395 1.75 38.74 -9.00
CA ALA A 395 3.19 38.89 -9.18
C ALA A 395 3.97 37.74 -8.55
N LEU A 396 3.60 37.31 -7.33
CA LEU A 396 4.20 36.14 -6.69
C LEU A 396 3.94 34.85 -7.45
N LEU A 397 2.72 34.66 -7.97
CA LEU A 397 2.37 33.50 -8.80
C LEU A 397 3.18 33.51 -10.12
N ALA A 398 3.35 34.67 -10.75
CA ALA A 398 4.16 34.81 -11.96
C ALA A 398 5.65 34.51 -11.70
N LEU A 399 6.21 35.03 -10.60
CA LEU A 399 7.58 34.72 -10.18
C LEU A 399 7.75 33.22 -9.91
N LEU A 400 6.80 32.63 -9.19
CA LEU A 400 6.79 31.20 -8.91
C LEU A 400 6.75 30.39 -10.20
N ALA A 401 5.87 30.74 -11.14
CA ALA A 401 5.78 30.08 -12.43
C ALA A 401 7.07 30.24 -13.26
N ALA A 402 7.73 31.38 -13.18
CA ALA A 402 9.01 31.64 -13.86
C ALA A 402 10.19 30.85 -13.27
N VAL A 403 10.18 30.56 -11.97
CA VAL A 403 11.18 29.66 -11.36
C VAL A 403 10.84 28.20 -11.68
N ALA A 404 9.56 27.84 -11.58
CA ALA A 404 9.05 26.51 -11.88
C ALA A 404 9.29 26.10 -13.35
N SER A 405 9.33 27.04 -14.30
CA SER A 405 9.61 26.74 -15.72
C SER A 405 10.98 26.12 -15.97
N ARG A 406 11.89 26.17 -14.99
CA ARG A 406 13.20 25.52 -15.03
C ARG A 406 13.16 24.04 -14.68
N SER A 407 12.04 23.55 -14.15
CA SER A 407 11.84 22.14 -13.77
C SER A 407 11.34 21.32 -14.95
N ASP A 408 11.89 20.11 -15.12
CA ASP A 408 11.42 19.12 -16.10
C ASP A 408 9.99 18.61 -15.83
N LEU A 409 9.43 18.93 -14.66
CA LEU A 409 8.06 18.62 -14.31
C LEU A 409 7.06 19.55 -15.02
N VAL A 410 7.49 20.73 -15.48
CA VAL A 410 6.64 21.70 -16.19
C VAL A 410 6.68 21.44 -17.69
N ARG A 411 5.74 20.62 -18.15
CA ARG A 411 5.60 20.28 -19.58
C ARG A 411 4.83 21.36 -20.34
N PRO A 412 4.94 21.44 -21.68
CA PRO A 412 4.28 22.49 -22.48
C PRO A 412 2.77 22.62 -22.26
N PHE A 413 2.07 21.51 -22.01
CA PHE A 413 0.62 21.52 -21.75
C PHE A 413 0.22 22.09 -20.38
N VAL A 414 1.17 22.34 -19.47
CA VAL A 414 0.91 23.00 -18.17
C VAL A 414 0.50 24.45 -18.37
N TRP A 415 1.15 25.16 -19.29
CA TRP A 415 0.93 26.58 -19.54
C TRP A 415 -0.49 26.95 -19.97
N PRO A 416 -1.12 26.30 -20.96
CA PRO A 416 -2.51 26.62 -21.32
C PRO A 416 -3.49 26.32 -20.17
N VAL A 417 -3.29 25.23 -19.42
CA VAL A 417 -4.14 24.91 -18.26
C VAL A 417 -4.01 25.97 -17.18
N LEU A 418 -2.77 26.36 -16.85
CA LEU A 418 -2.49 27.43 -15.89
C LEU A 418 -3.09 28.77 -16.34
N LEU A 419 -2.91 29.15 -17.61
CA LEU A 419 -3.41 30.42 -18.13
C LEU A 419 -4.94 30.49 -18.03
N VAL A 420 -5.65 29.45 -18.47
CA VAL A 420 -7.12 29.38 -18.37
C VAL A 420 -7.56 29.47 -16.90
N ALA A 421 -6.89 28.75 -16.00
CA ALA A 421 -7.21 28.77 -14.58
C ALA A 421 -6.94 30.15 -13.93
N VAL A 422 -5.84 30.83 -14.29
CA VAL A 422 -5.52 32.19 -13.84
C VAL A 422 -6.57 33.19 -14.32
N VAL A 423 -6.90 33.16 -15.62
CA VAL A 423 -7.88 34.09 -16.21
C VAL A 423 -9.26 33.89 -15.58
N ALA A 424 -9.73 32.64 -15.47
CA ALA A 424 -11.01 32.33 -14.86
C ALA A 424 -11.04 32.67 -13.35
N GLY A 425 -9.95 32.36 -12.62
CA GLY A 425 -9.82 32.67 -11.20
C GLY A 425 -9.83 34.17 -10.92
N LEU A 426 -9.01 34.95 -11.62
CA LEU A 426 -8.97 36.42 -11.50
C LEU A 426 -10.31 37.05 -11.91
N GLY A 427 -10.92 36.58 -13.01
CA GLY A 427 -12.25 37.01 -13.45
C GLY A 427 -13.32 36.75 -12.38
N GLY A 428 -13.32 35.55 -11.79
CA GLY A 428 -14.24 35.16 -10.73
C GLY A 428 -14.07 36.01 -9.47
N LEU A 429 -12.84 36.26 -9.04
CA LEU A 429 -12.53 37.11 -7.88
C LEU A 429 -12.87 38.59 -8.14
N ALA A 430 -12.67 39.09 -9.36
CA ALA A 430 -13.07 40.43 -9.73
C ALA A 430 -14.61 40.61 -9.71
N LEU A 431 -15.35 39.63 -10.21
CA LEU A 431 -16.81 39.60 -10.13
C LEU A 431 -17.30 39.50 -8.68
N LEU A 432 -16.62 38.71 -7.83
CA LEU A 432 -16.91 38.61 -6.40
C LEU A 432 -16.78 39.98 -5.70
N GLY A 433 -15.72 40.72 -6.03
CA GLY A 433 -15.48 42.08 -5.52
C GLY A 433 -16.55 43.07 -5.98
N ARG A 434 -16.97 42.99 -7.25
CA ARG A 434 -18.08 43.82 -7.80
C ARG A 434 -19.42 43.50 -7.14
N ALA A 435 -19.77 42.23 -6.99
CA ALA A 435 -20.99 41.82 -6.31
C ALA A 435 -21.03 42.30 -4.85
N ALA A 436 -19.88 42.26 -4.15
CA ALA A 436 -19.75 42.79 -2.79
C ALA A 436 -19.85 44.33 -2.71
N ALA A 437 -19.41 45.05 -3.75
CA ALA A 437 -19.59 46.50 -3.86
C ALA A 437 -21.06 46.86 -4.13
N GLU A 438 -21.74 46.16 -5.05
CA GLU A 438 -23.17 46.40 -5.35
C GLU A 438 -24.11 46.07 -4.19
N HIS A 439 -23.71 45.12 -3.33
CA HIS A 439 -24.43 44.85 -2.09
C HIS A 439 -24.45 46.07 -1.16
N ARG A 440 -23.35 46.83 -1.11
CA ARG A 440 -23.25 48.06 -0.32
C ARG A 440 -23.99 49.24 -0.94
N THR A 441 -24.20 49.26 -2.26
CA THR A 441 -24.77 50.42 -2.99
C THR A 441 -26.23 50.27 -3.44
N GLY A 442 -26.94 49.23 -3.00
CA GLY A 442 -28.39 49.08 -3.27
C GLY A 442 -28.80 48.56 -4.67
N ARG A 443 -27.87 48.35 -5.61
CA ARG A 443 -28.21 47.99 -7.03
C ARG A 443 -28.69 46.53 -7.21
N GLY A 444 -29.61 46.32 -8.16
CA GLY A 444 -30.42 45.10 -8.34
C GLY A 444 -29.82 43.90 -9.09
N ARG A 445 -28.55 43.90 -9.53
CA ARG A 445 -27.93 42.81 -10.32
C ARG A 445 -27.17 41.75 -9.49
N ARG A 446 -27.36 41.74 -8.17
CA ARG A 446 -26.57 40.97 -7.20
C ARG A 446 -26.63 39.46 -7.37
N SER A 447 -27.83 38.90 -7.59
CA SER A 447 -28.03 37.46 -7.73
C SER A 447 -27.35 36.92 -8.98
N VAL A 448 -27.43 37.66 -10.09
CA VAL A 448 -26.80 37.32 -11.37
C VAL A 448 -25.27 37.32 -11.24
N LEU A 449 -24.68 38.39 -10.70
CA LEU A 449 -23.23 38.47 -10.51
C LEU A 449 -22.71 37.39 -9.55
N GLY A 450 -23.45 37.12 -8.46
CA GLY A 450 -23.11 36.05 -7.51
C GLY A 450 -23.16 34.65 -8.14
N GLY A 451 -24.17 34.37 -8.96
CA GLY A 451 -24.29 33.12 -9.71
C GLY A 451 -23.15 32.93 -10.71
N LEU A 452 -22.84 33.96 -11.51
CA LEU A 452 -21.72 33.95 -12.45
C LEU A 452 -20.37 33.74 -11.76
N THR A 453 -20.14 34.39 -10.62
CA THR A 453 -18.93 34.17 -9.82
C THR A 453 -18.81 32.72 -9.37
N ALA A 454 -19.88 32.15 -8.80
CA ALA A 454 -19.86 30.77 -8.36
C ALA A 454 -19.60 29.81 -9.54
N ALA A 455 -20.30 29.99 -10.66
CA ALA A 455 -20.13 29.18 -11.86
C ALA A 455 -18.69 29.23 -12.41
N LEU A 456 -18.09 30.42 -12.50
CA LEU A 456 -16.74 30.59 -13.02
C LEU A 456 -15.67 29.97 -12.10
N LEU A 457 -15.81 30.15 -10.79
CA LEU A 457 -14.86 29.59 -9.81
C LEU A 457 -15.00 28.07 -9.68
N ILE A 458 -16.24 27.54 -9.69
CA ILE A 458 -16.49 26.09 -9.71
C ILE A 458 -15.96 25.49 -11.01
N GLY A 459 -16.26 26.11 -12.16
CA GLY A 459 -15.82 25.64 -13.48
C GLY A 459 -14.31 25.64 -13.63
N ALA A 460 -13.62 26.69 -13.14
CA ALA A 460 -12.17 26.77 -13.13
C ALA A 460 -11.56 25.63 -12.29
N GLN A 461 -12.03 25.46 -11.05
CA GLN A 461 -11.57 24.40 -10.14
C GLN A 461 -11.82 23.00 -10.73
N PHE A 462 -13.01 22.78 -11.31
CA PHE A 462 -13.37 21.53 -11.95
C PHE A 462 -12.47 21.21 -13.14
N GLY A 463 -12.26 22.18 -14.04
CA GLY A 463 -11.45 22.00 -15.25
C GLY A 463 -9.98 21.72 -14.93
N GLU A 464 -9.36 22.52 -14.06
CA GLU A 464 -7.94 22.34 -13.71
C GLU A 464 -7.69 21.05 -12.91
N ALA A 465 -8.61 20.67 -12.01
CA ALA A 465 -8.49 19.42 -11.28
C ALA A 465 -8.68 18.20 -12.19
N THR A 466 -9.63 18.27 -13.13
CA THR A 466 -9.85 17.24 -14.15
C THR A 466 -8.59 17.05 -15.01
N ALA A 467 -8.02 18.14 -15.52
CA ALA A 467 -6.80 18.10 -16.31
C ALA A 467 -5.62 17.53 -15.51
N THR A 468 -5.44 17.99 -14.27
CA THR A 468 -4.34 17.54 -13.40
C THR A 468 -4.44 16.05 -13.07
N SER A 469 -5.63 15.57 -12.71
CA SER A 469 -5.87 14.17 -12.39
C SER A 469 -5.72 13.28 -13.63
N ALA A 470 -6.21 13.71 -14.79
CA ALA A 470 -6.07 12.96 -16.04
C ALA A 470 -4.60 12.86 -16.50
N VAL A 471 -3.83 13.94 -16.37
CA VAL A 471 -2.39 13.94 -16.66
C VAL A 471 -1.64 13.02 -15.69
N ALA A 472 -1.93 13.10 -14.39
CA ALA A 472 -1.33 12.22 -13.40
C ALA A 472 -1.60 10.75 -13.72
N ALA A 473 -2.84 10.39 -14.05
CA ALA A 473 -3.21 9.03 -14.43
C ALA A 473 -2.42 8.53 -15.67
N ARG A 474 -2.32 9.36 -16.72
CA ARG A 474 -1.60 9.00 -17.96
C ARG A 474 -0.08 8.88 -17.74
N LEU A 475 0.53 9.84 -17.05
CA LEU A 475 1.98 9.82 -16.80
C LEU A 475 2.39 8.71 -15.85
N ARG A 476 1.51 8.32 -14.93
CA ARG A 476 1.76 7.21 -14.00
C ARG A 476 1.84 5.86 -14.70
N LEU A 477 0.91 5.57 -15.61
CA LEU A 477 0.93 4.36 -16.45
C LEU A 477 2.21 4.25 -17.29
N ALA A 478 2.79 5.38 -17.71
CA ALA A 478 4.03 5.38 -18.48
C ALA A 478 5.30 5.17 -17.62
N ARG A 479 5.20 5.17 -16.29
CA ARG A 479 6.37 5.15 -15.38
C ARG A 479 6.35 4.02 -14.35
N MET A 480 5.22 3.35 -14.15
CA MET A 480 5.04 2.31 -13.15
C MET A 480 4.56 1.02 -13.82
N ASP A 481 4.94 -0.12 -13.24
CA ASP A 481 4.39 -1.43 -13.63
C ASP A 481 2.86 -1.41 -13.48
N ASP A 482 2.17 -1.93 -14.49
CA ASP A 482 0.72 -2.08 -14.55
C ASP A 482 0.31 -3.54 -14.77
N TYR A 483 -0.93 -3.85 -14.40
CA TYR A 483 -1.45 -5.20 -14.30
C TYR A 483 -2.84 -5.29 -14.93
N ALA A 484 -3.17 -6.47 -15.46
CA ALA A 484 -4.50 -6.74 -15.99
C ALA A 484 -5.56 -6.56 -14.90
N PRO A 485 -6.70 -5.91 -15.20
CA PRO A 485 -7.88 -6.04 -14.35
C PRO A 485 -8.37 -7.50 -14.35
N TRP A 486 -9.27 -7.85 -13.42
CA TRP A 486 -9.89 -9.18 -13.43
C TRP A 486 -10.51 -9.50 -14.79
N GLY A 487 -10.29 -10.72 -15.29
CA GLY A 487 -10.76 -11.15 -16.61
C GLY A 487 -10.59 -12.65 -16.83
N GLN A 488 -10.73 -13.08 -18.10
CA GLN A 488 -10.77 -14.50 -18.50
C GLN A 488 -9.54 -15.30 -18.04
N ARG A 489 -8.35 -14.69 -18.05
CA ARG A 489 -7.12 -15.34 -17.61
C ARG A 489 -7.19 -15.72 -16.12
N GLN A 490 -7.48 -14.73 -15.27
CA GLN A 490 -7.59 -14.94 -13.82
C GLN A 490 -8.73 -15.89 -13.48
N GLN A 491 -9.84 -15.81 -14.23
CA GLN A 491 -10.96 -16.74 -14.11
C GLN A 491 -10.52 -18.19 -14.40
N ALA A 492 -9.84 -18.43 -15.52
CA ALA A 492 -9.34 -19.76 -15.88
C ALA A 492 -8.30 -20.29 -14.87
N GLN A 493 -7.44 -19.42 -14.35
CA GLN A 493 -6.48 -19.78 -13.30
C GLN A 493 -7.21 -20.14 -12.00
N ALA A 494 -8.18 -19.34 -11.57
CA ALA A 494 -8.97 -19.60 -10.36
C ALA A 494 -9.78 -20.90 -10.46
N GLU A 495 -10.37 -21.18 -11.63
CA GLU A 495 -11.06 -22.46 -11.90
C GLU A 495 -10.10 -23.65 -11.82
N ALA A 496 -8.90 -23.54 -12.41
CA ALA A 496 -7.90 -24.59 -12.34
C ALA A 496 -7.41 -24.84 -10.90
N VAL A 497 -7.24 -23.78 -10.11
CA VAL A 497 -6.92 -23.88 -8.68
C VAL A 497 -8.06 -24.60 -7.94
N ALA A 498 -9.31 -24.16 -8.12
CA ALA A 498 -10.47 -24.74 -7.44
C ALA A 498 -10.68 -26.22 -7.80
N GLN A 499 -10.49 -26.61 -9.06
CA GLN A 499 -10.60 -28.00 -9.51
C GLN A 499 -9.46 -28.89 -8.98
N ALA A 500 -8.31 -28.30 -8.68
CA ALA A 500 -7.16 -29.02 -8.15
C ALA A 500 -7.10 -29.05 -6.62
N ASP A 501 -7.96 -28.28 -5.95
CA ASP A 501 -7.89 -28.04 -4.52
C ASP A 501 -7.99 -29.32 -3.68
N GLY A 502 -7.21 -29.33 -2.60
CA GLY A 502 -7.11 -30.46 -1.68
C GLY A 502 -6.76 -30.03 -0.26
N TRP A 503 -6.93 -28.75 0.07
CA TRP A 503 -6.62 -28.22 1.38
C TRP A 503 -7.54 -28.83 2.47
N PRO A 504 -7.04 -29.21 3.67
CA PRO A 504 -5.65 -29.11 4.15
C PRO A 504 -4.78 -30.37 3.90
N ARG A 505 -5.26 -31.37 3.16
CA ARG A 505 -4.48 -32.60 2.87
C ARG A 505 -3.18 -32.28 2.11
N TYR A 506 -3.27 -31.37 1.15
CA TYR A 506 -2.15 -30.76 0.46
C TYR A 506 -2.53 -29.34 0.02
N ARG A 507 -1.53 -28.54 -0.35
CA ARG A 507 -1.69 -27.19 -0.90
C ARG A 507 -1.81 -27.20 -2.41
N THR A 508 -2.61 -26.27 -2.94
CA THR A 508 -2.66 -25.98 -4.38
C THR A 508 -2.03 -24.63 -4.65
N ASP A 509 -0.85 -24.61 -5.25
CA ASP A 509 -0.14 -23.36 -5.56
C ASP A 509 -0.66 -22.77 -6.89
N PRO A 510 -1.08 -21.50 -6.94
CA PRO A 510 -1.60 -20.87 -8.15
C PRO A 510 -0.54 -20.66 -9.25
N GLY A 511 0.73 -20.95 -8.96
CA GLY A 511 1.81 -20.99 -9.95
C GLY A 511 2.83 -19.89 -9.74
N ARG A 512 3.82 -19.83 -10.63
CA ARG A 512 4.87 -18.80 -10.61
C ARG A 512 4.59 -17.68 -11.60
N GLU A 513 3.81 -17.96 -12.64
CA GLU A 513 3.45 -17.04 -13.72
C GLU A 513 2.42 -16.01 -13.24
N GLN A 514 2.93 -15.14 -12.37
CA GLN A 514 2.19 -14.13 -11.63
C GLN A 514 1.38 -13.22 -12.54
N THR A 515 0.11 -13.00 -12.21
CA THR A 515 -0.63 -11.82 -12.70
C THR A 515 -0.35 -10.66 -11.76
N VAL A 516 -0.35 -10.88 -10.44
CA VAL A 516 0.04 -9.89 -9.43
C VAL A 516 0.91 -10.52 -8.34
N GLY A 517 1.57 -9.71 -7.51
CA GLY A 517 2.42 -10.18 -6.40
C GLY A 517 1.69 -10.91 -5.26
N ASN A 518 0.38 -11.09 -5.35
CA ASN A 518 -0.48 -11.76 -4.36
C ASN A 518 -1.56 -12.62 -5.07
N ASP A 519 -1.19 -13.37 -6.11
CA ASP A 519 -2.15 -14.24 -6.81
C ASP A 519 -2.94 -15.18 -5.87
N PRO A 520 -2.36 -15.78 -4.80
CA PRO A 520 -3.16 -16.61 -3.90
C PRO A 520 -4.37 -15.92 -3.28
N LEU A 521 -4.30 -14.59 -3.08
CA LEU A 521 -5.41 -13.79 -2.58
C LEU A 521 -6.41 -13.40 -3.67
N MET A 522 -5.98 -13.36 -4.94
CA MET A 522 -6.83 -12.99 -6.07
C MET A 522 -7.57 -14.18 -6.65
N VAL A 523 -6.85 -15.27 -6.94
CA VAL A 523 -7.35 -16.46 -7.65
C VAL A 523 -7.52 -17.69 -6.75
N GLY A 524 -7.14 -17.59 -5.46
CA GLY A 524 -7.23 -18.69 -4.49
C GLY A 524 -5.98 -19.58 -4.47
N GLY A 525 -6.05 -20.64 -3.67
CA GLY A 525 -4.95 -21.58 -3.47
C GLY A 525 -4.01 -21.19 -2.32
N GLN A 526 -3.00 -22.00 -2.08
CA GLN A 526 -2.06 -21.84 -0.97
C GLN A 526 -0.62 -21.95 -1.46
N GLY A 527 0.00 -20.81 -1.78
CA GLY A 527 1.32 -20.75 -2.42
C GLY A 527 2.34 -19.90 -1.69
N ALA A 528 3.58 -19.92 -2.19
CA ALA A 528 4.68 -19.14 -1.61
C ALA A 528 4.56 -17.64 -1.89
N GLN A 529 3.79 -17.25 -2.91
CA GLN A 529 3.65 -15.85 -3.30
C GLN A 529 3.04 -15.03 -2.17
N TYR A 530 3.66 -13.89 -1.88
CA TYR A 530 3.17 -12.97 -0.87
C TYR A 530 3.87 -11.62 -0.98
N TYR A 531 3.09 -10.53 -1.11
CA TYR A 531 3.59 -9.16 -1.07
C TYR A 531 2.93 -8.32 0.02
N SER A 532 3.70 -8.05 1.07
CA SER A 532 3.32 -7.17 2.18
C SER A 532 4.48 -6.31 2.68
N SER A 533 4.14 -5.17 3.30
CA SER A 533 5.07 -4.45 4.18
C SER A 533 5.43 -5.24 5.45
N HIS A 534 4.65 -6.25 5.79
CA HIS A 534 4.78 -7.13 6.97
C HIS A 534 5.31 -8.52 6.64
N THR A 535 5.79 -8.75 5.41
CA THR A 535 6.42 -10.01 5.02
C THR A 535 7.56 -10.34 5.98
N SER A 536 7.40 -11.41 6.77
CA SER A 536 8.33 -11.72 7.85
C SER A 536 9.74 -12.02 7.35
N ASP A 537 10.74 -11.63 8.13
CA ASP A 537 12.15 -11.90 7.79
C ASP A 537 12.44 -13.40 7.69
N VAL A 538 11.85 -14.22 8.56
CA VAL A 538 12.00 -15.68 8.53
C VAL A 538 11.46 -16.27 7.22
N LEU A 539 10.29 -15.84 6.75
CA LEU A 539 9.73 -16.30 5.49
C LEU A 539 10.61 -15.87 4.30
N SER A 540 10.97 -14.59 4.25
CA SER A 540 11.78 -14.00 3.18
C SER A 540 13.16 -14.69 3.06
N SER A 541 13.87 -14.82 4.19
CA SER A 541 15.18 -15.47 4.24
C SER A 541 15.10 -16.96 3.91
N THR A 542 14.10 -17.67 4.42
CA THR A 542 13.91 -19.11 4.16
C THR A 542 13.65 -19.35 2.68
N LEU A 543 12.68 -18.68 2.07
CA LEU A 543 12.39 -18.88 0.64
C LEU A 543 13.56 -18.48 -0.24
N THR A 544 14.24 -17.36 0.07
CA THR A 544 15.46 -16.95 -0.65
C THR A 544 16.54 -18.03 -0.57
N ALA A 545 16.78 -18.59 0.61
CA ALA A 545 17.78 -19.66 0.81
C ALA A 545 17.45 -20.95 0.06
N LEU A 546 16.16 -21.21 -0.21
CA LEU A 546 15.70 -22.36 -0.98
C LEU A 546 15.71 -22.11 -2.51
N GLY A 547 16.15 -20.94 -2.96
CA GLY A 547 16.22 -20.56 -4.37
C GLY A 547 15.06 -19.67 -4.85
N GLY A 548 14.24 -19.18 -3.92
CA GLY A 548 13.12 -18.27 -4.13
C GLY A 548 13.53 -16.92 -4.72
N GLY A 549 12.72 -16.46 -5.68
CA GLY A 549 12.84 -15.11 -6.23
C GLY A 549 12.02 -14.11 -5.42
N TRP A 550 12.39 -12.84 -5.51
CA TRP A 550 11.60 -11.76 -4.92
C TRP A 550 11.83 -10.43 -5.62
N THR A 551 10.87 -9.53 -5.45
CA THR A 551 10.98 -8.10 -5.74
C THR A 551 10.83 -7.30 -4.43
N SER A 552 10.98 -5.98 -4.50
CA SER A 552 10.80 -5.06 -3.37
C SER A 552 11.67 -5.39 -2.14
N GLY A 553 12.89 -5.89 -2.36
CA GLY A 553 13.84 -6.17 -1.27
C GLY A 553 13.44 -7.34 -0.36
N GLY A 554 12.78 -8.38 -0.89
CA GLY A 554 12.34 -9.54 -0.12
C GLY A 554 10.93 -9.40 0.45
N ARG A 555 10.23 -8.32 0.13
CA ARG A 555 8.85 -8.08 0.60
C ARG A 555 7.79 -8.65 -0.31
N SER A 556 8.11 -8.88 -1.58
CA SER A 556 7.24 -9.48 -2.59
C SER A 556 7.86 -10.78 -3.08
N LEU A 557 7.41 -11.90 -2.52
CA LEU A 557 7.95 -13.24 -2.75
C LEU A 557 7.31 -13.88 -3.97
N GLN A 558 8.09 -14.63 -4.75
CA GLN A 558 7.62 -15.42 -5.88
C GLN A 558 7.40 -16.89 -5.49
N SER A 559 6.55 -17.58 -6.23
CA SER A 559 6.43 -19.04 -6.13
C SER A 559 7.66 -19.73 -6.74
N LEU A 560 7.85 -20.99 -6.37
CA LEU A 560 8.93 -21.86 -6.84
C LEU A 560 8.33 -23.11 -7.48
N ASP A 561 8.53 -23.28 -8.78
CA ASP A 561 8.21 -24.52 -9.47
C ASP A 561 9.36 -25.52 -9.27
N ASN A 562 9.30 -26.28 -8.18
CA ASN A 562 10.33 -27.24 -7.79
C ASN A 562 9.75 -28.37 -6.93
N ALA A 563 9.93 -29.60 -7.40
CA ALA A 563 9.39 -30.81 -6.78
C ALA A 563 9.83 -31.03 -5.31
N VAL A 564 11.03 -30.58 -4.94
CA VAL A 564 11.52 -30.73 -3.56
C VAL A 564 10.88 -29.72 -2.62
N THR A 565 10.75 -28.46 -3.04
CA THR A 565 10.02 -27.47 -2.25
C THR A 565 8.54 -27.80 -2.14
N ASP A 566 7.97 -28.41 -3.18
CA ASP A 566 6.59 -28.91 -3.14
C ASP A 566 6.43 -30.00 -2.05
N VAL A 567 7.40 -30.91 -1.89
CA VAL A 567 7.40 -31.88 -0.78
C VAL A 567 7.59 -31.21 0.59
N ILE A 568 8.47 -30.21 0.70
CA ILE A 568 8.74 -29.49 1.96
C ILE A 568 7.50 -28.73 2.45
N PHE A 569 6.77 -28.09 1.54
CA PHE A 569 5.61 -27.26 1.84
C PHE A 569 4.26 -27.95 1.61
N SER A 570 4.28 -29.25 1.31
CA SER A 570 3.09 -30.06 1.00
C SER A 570 2.25 -29.53 -0.15
N VAL A 571 2.86 -29.05 -1.24
CA VAL A 571 2.18 -28.61 -2.47
C VAL A 571 1.91 -29.82 -3.36
N GLY A 572 0.69 -30.33 -3.33
CA GLY A 572 0.29 -31.52 -4.11
C GLY A 572 -0.18 -31.20 -5.53
N ALA A 573 -0.54 -29.94 -5.78
CA ALA A 573 -0.95 -29.45 -7.09
C ALA A 573 -0.39 -28.05 -7.35
N ARG A 574 0.00 -27.81 -8.60
CA ARG A 574 0.53 -26.51 -9.04
C ARG A 574 -0.07 -26.15 -10.39
N VAL A 575 -0.64 -24.95 -10.46
CA VAL A 575 -1.16 -24.39 -11.71
C VAL A 575 -0.02 -23.73 -12.47
N HIS A 576 0.06 -23.98 -13.77
CA HIS A 576 0.98 -23.32 -14.69
C HIS A 576 0.13 -22.49 -15.65
N SER A 577 0.32 -21.18 -15.62
CA SER A 577 -0.40 -20.25 -16.49
C SER A 577 0.54 -19.74 -17.59
N PRO A 578 0.02 -19.30 -18.76
CA PRO A 578 0.86 -18.64 -19.74
C PRO A 578 1.52 -17.38 -19.17
N PRO A 579 2.57 -16.81 -19.79
CA PRO A 579 3.04 -15.48 -19.38
C PRO A 579 1.92 -14.44 -19.42
N ASP A 580 1.82 -13.58 -18.42
CA ASP A 580 0.81 -12.52 -18.42
C ASP A 580 1.09 -11.52 -19.57
N PRO A 581 0.12 -11.24 -20.46
CA PRO A 581 0.31 -10.28 -21.56
C PRO A 581 0.66 -8.86 -21.11
N TYR A 582 0.28 -8.45 -19.89
CA TYR A 582 0.67 -7.17 -19.31
C TYR A 582 2.15 -7.15 -18.86
N GLN A 583 2.78 -8.31 -18.75
CA GLN A 583 4.21 -8.47 -18.49
C GLN A 583 4.99 -8.61 -19.80
N ASN A 584 5.05 -7.52 -20.57
CA ASN A 584 5.62 -7.47 -21.92
C ASN A 584 7.13 -7.78 -22.03
N TRP A 585 7.82 -8.00 -20.91
CA TRP A 585 9.23 -8.40 -20.86
C TRP A 585 9.45 -9.91 -20.97
N PHE A 586 8.39 -10.74 -20.87
CA PHE A 586 8.49 -12.16 -21.16
C PHE A 586 7.88 -12.48 -22.53
N PRO A 587 8.56 -13.31 -23.35
CA PRO A 587 8.01 -13.74 -24.63
C PRO A 587 6.75 -14.58 -24.39
N GLN A 588 5.70 -14.26 -25.14
CA GLN A 588 4.50 -15.07 -25.23
C GLN A 588 4.83 -16.35 -25.99
N ASP A 589 4.50 -17.49 -25.43
CA ASP A 589 4.89 -18.82 -25.94
C ASP A 589 3.70 -19.67 -26.40
N GLY A 590 2.48 -19.14 -26.33
CA GLY A 590 1.26 -19.85 -26.70
C GLY A 590 0.85 -20.97 -25.74
N SER A 591 1.49 -21.06 -24.56
CA SER A 591 1.13 -22.04 -23.54
C SER A 591 -0.30 -21.85 -23.02
N ARG A 592 -0.88 -22.91 -22.47
CA ARG A 592 -2.23 -22.92 -21.90
C ARG A 592 -2.14 -23.19 -20.40
N VAL A 593 -3.23 -22.88 -19.69
CA VAL A 593 -3.34 -23.23 -18.27
C VAL A 593 -3.29 -24.76 -18.14
N THR A 594 -2.37 -25.26 -17.31
CA THR A 594 -2.22 -26.69 -16.99
C THR A 594 -2.01 -26.88 -15.50
N VAL A 595 -2.18 -28.11 -15.02
CA VAL A 595 -1.98 -28.45 -13.60
C VAL A 595 -1.02 -29.62 -13.51
N THR A 596 0.08 -29.46 -12.79
CA THR A 596 0.93 -30.58 -12.39
C THR A 596 0.52 -31.08 -11.02
N ARG A 597 0.52 -32.41 -10.85
CA ARG A 597 0.23 -33.07 -9.57
C ARG A 597 1.43 -33.90 -9.14
N GLN A 598 1.68 -33.93 -7.84
CA GLN A 598 2.74 -34.73 -7.24
C GLN A 598 2.27 -35.28 -5.90
N GLU A 599 2.71 -36.49 -5.55
CA GLU A 599 2.56 -36.98 -4.20
C GLU A 599 3.44 -36.18 -3.22
N VAL A 600 2.84 -35.76 -2.11
CA VAL A 600 3.50 -34.98 -1.07
C VAL A 600 3.09 -35.50 0.32
N PRO A 601 3.94 -35.30 1.34
CA PRO A 601 3.59 -35.65 2.71
C PRO A 601 2.51 -34.70 3.28
N PRO A 602 1.82 -35.11 4.36
CA PRO A 602 0.91 -34.24 5.10
C PRO A 602 1.64 -33.00 5.63
N LEU A 603 0.87 -31.94 5.96
CA LEU A 603 1.42 -30.67 6.47
C LEU A 603 2.30 -30.81 7.72
N VAL A 604 2.14 -31.89 8.49
CA VAL A 604 2.97 -32.20 9.64
C VAL A 604 3.70 -33.50 9.41
N THR A 605 5.03 -33.43 9.43
CA THR A 605 5.93 -34.58 9.24
C THR A 605 6.75 -34.83 10.49
N VAL A 606 7.19 -36.07 10.72
CA VAL A 606 8.09 -36.40 11.83
C VAL A 606 9.49 -36.65 11.30
N ARG A 607 10.49 -36.00 11.92
CA ARG A 607 11.90 -36.07 11.55
C ARG A 607 12.72 -36.73 12.66
N PRO A 608 13.74 -37.53 12.32
CA PRO A 608 14.67 -38.07 13.30
C PRO A 608 15.33 -36.97 14.14
N SER A 609 15.67 -37.27 15.40
CA SER A 609 16.27 -36.33 16.35
C SER A 609 17.73 -36.00 16.04
N THR A 610 18.06 -35.53 14.84
CA THR A 610 19.34 -34.86 14.61
C THR A 610 19.18 -33.41 15.07
N ARG A 611 19.92 -33.03 16.14
CA ARG A 611 19.85 -31.74 16.87
C ARG A 611 19.17 -30.60 16.09
N VAL A 612 18.14 -30.02 16.71
CA VAL A 612 17.62 -28.68 16.37
C VAL A 612 18.81 -27.71 16.43
N GLY A 613 19.34 -27.29 15.27
CA GLY A 613 20.55 -26.47 15.16
C GLY A 613 21.69 -27.04 14.30
N GLY A 614 21.51 -28.18 13.61
CA GLY A 614 22.51 -28.75 12.72
C GLY A 614 22.65 -28.00 11.38
N SER A 615 23.67 -27.12 11.28
CA SER A 615 24.07 -26.38 10.06
C SER A 615 23.12 -25.26 9.61
N ALA A 616 23.61 -24.02 9.54
CA ALA A 616 22.91 -22.91 8.90
C ALA A 616 22.77 -23.13 7.39
N TYR A 617 21.85 -22.38 6.76
CA TYR A 617 21.78 -22.33 5.30
C TYR A 617 23.09 -21.85 4.71
N GLY A 618 23.53 -22.54 3.66
CA GLY A 618 24.69 -22.17 2.87
C GLY A 618 24.31 -21.45 1.58
N PRO A 619 25.26 -21.19 0.68
CA PRO A 619 25.00 -20.51 -0.59
C PRO A 619 24.26 -21.39 -1.62
N SER A 620 24.28 -22.72 -1.48
CA SER A 620 23.65 -23.63 -2.44
C SER A 620 22.18 -23.90 -2.06
N PRO A 621 21.20 -23.50 -2.87
CA PRO A 621 19.79 -23.78 -2.58
C PRO A 621 19.48 -25.28 -2.64
N TYR A 622 20.17 -26.05 -3.48
CA TYR A 622 20.03 -27.51 -3.55
C TYR A 622 20.36 -28.16 -2.20
N ARG A 623 21.51 -27.80 -1.61
CA ARG A 623 21.89 -28.25 -0.26
C ARG A 623 20.88 -27.81 0.80
N ASN A 624 20.39 -26.57 0.71
CA ASN A 624 19.45 -26.02 1.69
C ASN A 624 18.09 -26.72 1.64
N GLN A 625 17.62 -27.06 0.44
CA GLN A 625 16.43 -27.89 0.25
C GLN A 625 16.64 -29.30 0.82
N GLU A 626 17.78 -29.96 0.55
CA GLU A 626 18.11 -31.27 1.12
C GLU A 626 18.22 -31.26 2.65
N LEU A 627 18.68 -30.15 3.23
CA LEU A 627 18.75 -29.95 4.68
C LEU A 627 17.36 -29.93 5.31
N LEU A 628 16.42 -29.17 4.74
CA LEU A 628 15.01 -29.18 5.18
C LEU A 628 14.35 -30.53 4.93
N LEU A 629 14.62 -31.15 3.78
CA LEU A 629 14.06 -32.44 3.41
C LEU A 629 14.59 -33.59 4.30
N GLY A 630 15.82 -33.47 4.80
CA GLY A 630 16.52 -34.52 5.56
C GLY A 630 17.06 -35.66 4.68
N ALA A 631 17.30 -35.41 3.39
CA ALA A 631 17.80 -36.41 2.45
C ALA A 631 18.51 -35.76 1.26
N ARG A 632 19.51 -36.44 0.69
CA ARG A 632 20.16 -36.02 -0.54
C ARG A 632 19.42 -36.55 -1.76
N VAL A 633 18.98 -35.62 -2.62
CA VAL A 633 18.19 -35.89 -3.83
C VAL A 633 18.75 -35.19 -5.06
N TYR A 634 19.70 -34.26 -4.89
CA TYR A 634 20.36 -33.56 -5.99
C TYR A 634 21.77 -34.09 -6.24
N THR A 635 22.13 -34.11 -7.52
CA THR A 635 23.52 -34.07 -7.98
C THR A 635 23.79 -32.65 -8.49
N VAL A 636 24.79 -31.96 -7.94
CA VAL A 636 25.22 -30.63 -8.40
C VAL A 636 26.51 -30.81 -9.20
N PRO A 637 26.44 -30.90 -10.55
CA PRO A 637 27.62 -31.14 -11.34
C PRO A 637 28.50 -29.90 -11.45
N ARG A 638 29.79 -30.12 -11.72
CA ARG A 638 30.62 -29.07 -12.32
C ARG A 638 30.15 -28.83 -13.74
N PHE A 639 30.14 -27.57 -14.15
CA PHE A 639 29.75 -27.20 -15.51
C PHE A 639 30.80 -26.30 -16.15
N THR A 640 30.79 -26.26 -17.48
CA THR A 640 31.56 -25.30 -18.27
C THR A 640 30.60 -24.31 -18.92
N LEU A 641 30.86 -23.01 -18.78
CA LEU A 641 30.13 -21.95 -19.48
C LEU A 641 30.94 -21.46 -20.67
N ARG A 642 30.36 -21.54 -21.86
CA ARG A 642 30.91 -20.92 -23.08
C ARG A 642 30.21 -19.59 -23.31
N THR A 643 30.97 -18.54 -23.61
CA THR A 643 30.40 -17.24 -24.00
C THR A 643 29.85 -17.29 -25.43
N GLY A 644 29.11 -16.27 -25.86
CA GLY A 644 28.61 -16.18 -27.24
C GLY A 644 29.72 -16.11 -28.31
N ALA A 645 30.97 -15.83 -27.91
CA ALA A 645 32.16 -15.93 -28.77
C ALA A 645 32.77 -17.35 -28.82
N GLY A 646 32.14 -18.33 -28.17
CA GLY A 646 32.59 -19.73 -28.11
C GLY A 646 33.76 -20.00 -27.15
N GLN A 647 34.27 -18.97 -26.47
CA GLN A 647 35.40 -19.04 -25.53
C GLN A 647 34.94 -19.51 -24.14
N PRO A 648 35.78 -20.25 -23.38
CA PRO A 648 35.51 -20.54 -21.98
C PRO A 648 35.43 -19.22 -21.19
N ALA A 649 34.36 -19.03 -20.42
CA ALA A 649 34.25 -17.86 -19.57
C ALA A 649 35.16 -18.01 -18.34
N THR A 650 36.15 -17.14 -18.18
CA THR A 650 37.01 -17.07 -16.98
C THR A 650 36.83 -15.71 -16.31
N GLY A 651 36.43 -15.72 -15.03
CA GLY A 651 36.44 -14.52 -14.19
C GLY A 651 35.49 -14.64 -13.01
N ASP A 652 36.05 -14.68 -11.81
CA ASP A 652 35.35 -14.16 -10.63
C ASP A 652 35.50 -12.63 -10.67
N ASP A 653 34.38 -11.89 -10.62
CA ASP A 653 34.41 -10.44 -10.50
C ASP A 653 34.58 -10.09 -9.01
N ALA A 654 35.35 -9.03 -8.69
CA ALA A 654 35.91 -8.76 -7.35
C ALA A 654 34.89 -8.42 -6.23
N GLY A 655 33.60 -8.76 -6.40
CA GLY A 655 32.55 -8.55 -5.40
C GLY A 655 31.35 -9.52 -5.45
N ARG A 656 31.26 -10.45 -6.42
CA ARG A 656 30.17 -11.46 -6.48
C ARG A 656 30.70 -12.79 -7.04
N GLN A 657 30.49 -13.89 -6.32
CA GLN A 657 30.88 -15.24 -6.78
C GLN A 657 30.03 -15.67 -7.98
N GLY A 658 30.65 -15.98 -9.11
CA GLY A 658 29.99 -16.49 -10.30
C GLY A 658 30.51 -15.89 -11.60
N ILE A 659 30.08 -16.46 -12.71
CA ILE A 659 30.54 -16.12 -14.05
C ILE A 659 29.67 -14.98 -14.59
N ARG A 660 30.31 -13.88 -14.97
CA ARG A 660 29.64 -12.73 -15.57
C ARG A 660 29.22 -13.01 -17.02
N LEU A 661 28.00 -12.61 -17.36
CA LEU A 661 27.45 -12.64 -18.71
C LEU A 661 27.05 -11.22 -19.11
N ASP A 662 27.42 -10.81 -20.32
CA ASP A 662 26.95 -9.57 -20.90
C ASP A 662 25.63 -9.78 -21.67
N ALA A 663 24.91 -8.69 -21.96
CA ALA A 663 23.68 -8.73 -22.73
C ALA A 663 23.96 -9.18 -24.17
N LEU A 664 23.07 -9.98 -24.76
CA LEU A 664 23.12 -10.25 -26.19
C LEU A 664 22.60 -9.03 -26.98
N PRO A 665 23.25 -8.64 -28.10
CA PRO A 665 22.70 -7.63 -28.99
C PRO A 665 21.31 -8.04 -29.49
N ALA A 666 20.36 -7.10 -29.53
CA ALA A 666 19.02 -7.36 -30.02
C ALA A 666 19.06 -7.83 -31.49
N GLY A 667 18.45 -8.98 -31.78
CA GLY A 667 18.40 -9.55 -33.12
C GLY A 667 19.69 -10.26 -33.58
N SER A 668 20.63 -10.58 -32.68
CA SER A 668 21.80 -11.36 -33.06
C SER A 668 21.43 -12.81 -33.41
N ALA A 669 21.99 -13.31 -34.52
CA ALA A 669 21.94 -14.72 -34.91
C ALA A 669 23.13 -15.52 -34.32
N ALA A 670 23.97 -14.88 -33.51
CA ALA A 670 25.12 -15.53 -32.88
C ALA A 670 24.65 -16.48 -31.77
N PRO A 671 25.31 -17.65 -31.58
CA PRO A 671 24.97 -18.57 -30.50
C PRO A 671 25.06 -17.86 -29.15
N GLY A 672 24.00 -17.97 -28.34
CA GLY A 672 24.01 -17.47 -26.98
C GLY A 672 25.01 -18.23 -26.09
N PRO A 673 25.39 -17.68 -24.93
CA PRO A 673 26.18 -18.42 -23.96
C PRO A 673 25.49 -19.73 -23.56
N ALA A 674 26.26 -20.79 -23.34
CA ALA A 674 25.72 -22.10 -23.03
C ALA A 674 26.47 -22.79 -21.87
N ILE A 675 25.70 -23.36 -20.95
CA ILE A 675 26.19 -24.22 -19.87
C ILE A 675 26.21 -25.66 -20.37
N THR A 676 27.34 -26.36 -20.24
CA THR A 676 27.42 -27.81 -20.46
C THR A 676 27.80 -28.51 -19.17
N ALA A 677 27.05 -29.53 -18.78
CA ALA A 677 27.31 -30.32 -17.57
C ALA A 677 26.86 -31.78 -17.77
N GLN A 678 27.33 -32.68 -16.90
CA GLN A 678 26.90 -34.08 -16.88
C GLN A 678 25.98 -34.36 -15.69
N CYS A 679 24.82 -34.93 -15.98
CA CYS A 679 23.84 -35.32 -14.98
C CYS A 679 23.42 -36.78 -15.15
N PRO A 680 22.95 -37.45 -14.08
CA PRO A 680 22.38 -38.78 -14.23
C PRO A 680 21.16 -38.74 -15.16
N ALA A 681 21.07 -39.70 -16.08
CA ALA A 681 19.95 -39.80 -17.02
C ALA A 681 18.60 -39.83 -16.30
N GLY A 682 17.59 -39.15 -16.87
CA GLY A 682 16.25 -39.04 -16.28
C GLY A 682 16.13 -38.07 -15.10
N SER A 683 17.22 -37.44 -14.63
CA SER A 683 17.14 -36.43 -13.57
C SER A 683 16.45 -35.15 -14.04
N GLU A 684 15.69 -34.48 -13.17
CA GLU A 684 15.14 -33.15 -13.49
C GLU A 684 16.20 -32.06 -13.36
N VAL A 685 16.37 -31.27 -14.41
CA VAL A 685 17.39 -30.22 -14.49
C VAL A 685 16.81 -28.90 -13.98
N HIS A 686 17.47 -28.35 -12.97
CA HIS A 686 17.15 -27.05 -12.38
C HIS A 686 18.32 -26.09 -12.55
N LEU A 687 18.01 -24.82 -12.79
CA LEU A 687 18.97 -23.73 -12.87
C LEU A 687 18.67 -22.65 -11.84
N TRP A 688 19.63 -22.37 -10.98
CA TRP A 688 19.62 -21.29 -10.00
C TRP A 688 20.61 -20.21 -10.39
N ALA A 689 20.06 -19.09 -10.87
CA ALA A 689 20.84 -17.92 -11.27
C ALA A 689 20.12 -16.64 -10.80
N PRO A 690 20.21 -16.28 -9.51
CA PRO A 690 19.39 -15.22 -8.90
C PRO A 690 19.73 -13.82 -9.43
N HIS A 691 20.90 -13.64 -10.02
CA HIS A 691 21.37 -12.40 -10.63
C HIS A 691 21.49 -12.47 -12.15
N PHE A 692 20.83 -13.46 -12.76
CA PHE A 692 20.68 -13.56 -14.21
C PHE A 692 19.32 -12.99 -14.62
N ALA A 693 19.30 -12.32 -15.78
CA ALA A 693 18.09 -11.78 -16.37
C ALA A 693 18.05 -12.11 -17.86
N GLY A 694 16.97 -12.77 -18.27
CA GLY A 694 16.85 -13.38 -19.59
C GLY A 694 16.10 -14.70 -19.54
N THR A 695 16.29 -15.51 -20.58
CA THR A 695 15.72 -16.85 -20.68
C THR A 695 16.80 -17.93 -20.67
N ALA A 696 16.45 -19.12 -20.20
CA ALA A 696 17.28 -20.32 -20.31
C ALA A 696 16.45 -21.48 -20.86
N ARG A 697 17.04 -22.27 -21.75
CA ARG A 697 16.37 -23.43 -22.37
C ARG A 697 17.31 -24.61 -22.39
N LEU A 698 16.81 -25.79 -22.02
CA LEU A 698 17.53 -27.04 -22.23
C LEU A 698 17.50 -27.38 -23.72
N ASP A 699 18.61 -27.89 -24.27
CA ASP A 699 18.67 -28.30 -25.67
C ASP A 699 17.93 -29.63 -25.93
N GLY A 700 17.37 -29.76 -27.14
CA GLY A 700 16.66 -30.95 -27.61
C GLY A 700 15.28 -31.20 -27.00
N ALA A 701 14.70 -32.37 -27.32
CA ALA A 701 13.34 -32.76 -26.91
C ALA A 701 13.16 -32.90 -25.39
N SER A 702 14.25 -33.10 -24.64
CA SER A 702 14.21 -33.30 -23.19
C SER A 702 13.89 -32.01 -22.41
N ALA A 703 13.81 -30.87 -23.10
CA ALA A 703 13.32 -29.61 -22.56
C ALA A 703 11.81 -29.62 -22.29
N HIS A 704 11.04 -30.50 -22.95
CA HIS A 704 9.57 -30.53 -22.88
C HIS A 704 8.91 -29.17 -23.19
N GLY A 705 9.56 -28.36 -24.03
CA GLY A 705 9.11 -27.00 -24.35
C GLY A 705 9.25 -25.98 -23.20
N LEU A 706 9.85 -26.35 -22.07
CA LEU A 706 10.04 -25.46 -20.93
C LEU A 706 11.07 -24.36 -21.24
N THR A 707 10.74 -23.14 -20.82
CA THR A 707 11.63 -21.98 -20.89
C THR A 707 11.75 -21.36 -19.50
N GLY A 708 12.95 -21.44 -18.92
CA GLY A 708 13.27 -20.78 -17.66
C GLY A 708 13.31 -19.28 -17.84
N ARG A 709 12.56 -18.54 -17.02
CA ARG A 709 12.38 -17.09 -17.10
C ARG A 709 12.95 -16.41 -15.87
N PHE A 710 13.99 -15.61 -16.06
CA PHE A 710 14.71 -14.96 -14.97
C PHE A 710 14.55 -13.44 -15.03
N ARG A 711 14.11 -12.85 -13.91
CA ARG A 711 13.96 -11.39 -13.74
C ARG A 711 14.77 -10.93 -12.54
N SER A 712 15.96 -10.38 -12.80
CA SER A 712 16.82 -9.79 -11.78
C SER A 712 17.27 -8.38 -12.15
N ASP A 713 17.65 -7.60 -11.15
CA ASP A 713 18.49 -6.42 -11.34
C ASP A 713 19.44 -6.25 -10.14
N PRO A 714 20.45 -5.36 -10.21
CA PRO A 714 21.43 -5.25 -9.14
C PRO A 714 20.89 -4.73 -7.80
N VAL A 715 19.67 -4.16 -7.77
CA VAL A 715 19.19 -3.28 -6.70
C VAL A 715 17.86 -3.74 -6.07
N THR A 716 16.88 -4.21 -6.84
CA THR A 716 15.48 -4.32 -6.39
C THR A 716 14.89 -5.73 -6.44
N LYS A 717 15.47 -6.64 -7.23
CA LYS A 717 14.89 -7.97 -7.45
C LYS A 717 15.92 -9.05 -7.78
N ILE A 718 15.64 -10.28 -7.35
CA ILE A 718 16.39 -11.48 -7.73
C ILE A 718 15.46 -12.51 -8.38
N ALA A 719 16.02 -13.31 -9.28
CA ALA A 719 15.27 -14.33 -10.00
C ALA A 719 15.11 -15.61 -9.16
N ALA A 720 13.96 -16.26 -9.29
CA ALA A 720 13.72 -17.59 -8.73
C ALA A 720 14.47 -18.66 -9.54
N MET A 721 14.81 -19.78 -8.90
CA MET A 721 15.26 -21.00 -9.57
C MET A 721 14.23 -21.45 -10.61
N GLN A 722 14.68 -22.07 -11.72
CA GLN A 722 13.83 -22.55 -12.80
C GLN A 722 14.05 -24.04 -13.08
N ARG A 723 12.96 -24.79 -13.29
CA ARG A 723 12.97 -26.12 -13.89
C ARG A 723 13.13 -26.00 -15.41
N LEU A 724 14.02 -26.77 -16.01
CA LEU A 724 14.37 -26.66 -17.44
C LEU A 724 14.02 -27.90 -18.27
N GLY A 725 13.67 -29.01 -17.63
CA GLY A 725 13.35 -30.27 -18.29
C GLY A 725 14.02 -31.46 -17.63
N THR A 726 14.22 -32.54 -18.39
CA THR A 726 14.82 -33.79 -17.91
C THR A 726 16.15 -34.07 -18.59
N THR A 727 17.04 -34.78 -17.90
CA THR A 727 18.34 -35.16 -18.45
C THR A 727 18.17 -36.26 -19.51
N PRO A 728 18.71 -36.09 -20.73
CA PRO A 728 18.68 -37.14 -21.76
C PRO A 728 19.37 -38.43 -21.31
N SER A 729 19.13 -39.54 -22.02
CA SER A 729 19.80 -40.83 -21.77
C SER A 729 21.34 -40.76 -21.86
N SER A 730 21.87 -39.82 -22.64
CA SER A 730 23.32 -39.55 -22.75
C SER A 730 23.94 -38.96 -21.49
N GLY A 731 23.13 -38.46 -20.54
CA GLY A 731 23.59 -37.75 -19.36
C GLY A 731 24.16 -36.36 -19.62
N ARG A 732 24.32 -35.95 -20.88
CA ARG A 732 24.86 -34.63 -21.25
C ARG A 732 23.76 -33.59 -21.33
N VAL A 733 23.88 -32.54 -20.51
CA VAL A 733 22.95 -31.40 -20.53
C VAL A 733 23.63 -30.17 -21.13
N VAL A 734 22.93 -29.52 -22.05
CA VAL A 734 23.33 -28.23 -22.63
C VAL A 734 22.20 -27.25 -22.38
N VAL A 735 22.46 -26.20 -21.62
CA VAL A 735 21.50 -25.13 -21.32
C VAL A 735 21.92 -23.87 -22.06
N GLU A 736 21.12 -23.47 -23.03
CA GLU A 736 21.28 -22.22 -23.76
C GLU A 736 20.75 -21.05 -22.93
N LEU A 737 21.54 -19.99 -22.84
CA LEU A 737 21.19 -18.77 -22.10
C LEU A 737 21.03 -17.60 -23.08
N SER A 738 20.00 -16.80 -22.87
CA SER A 738 19.74 -15.58 -23.62
C SER A 738 19.65 -14.37 -22.68
N PRO A 739 20.80 -13.83 -22.22
CA PRO A 739 20.83 -12.66 -21.34
C PRO A 739 20.32 -11.42 -22.07
N ASN A 740 19.38 -10.71 -21.44
CA ASN A 740 18.88 -9.42 -21.94
C ASN A 740 19.54 -8.20 -21.25
N ARG A 741 20.39 -8.45 -20.25
CA ARG A 741 21.22 -7.46 -19.56
C ARG A 741 22.42 -8.15 -18.91
N PRO A 742 23.45 -7.40 -18.48
CA PRO A 742 24.54 -7.97 -17.71
C PRO A 742 24.05 -8.65 -16.43
N GLY A 743 24.60 -9.82 -16.14
CA GLY A 743 24.20 -10.65 -15.00
C GLY A 743 25.25 -11.70 -14.63
N PHE A 744 24.93 -12.54 -13.65
CA PHE A 744 25.87 -13.55 -13.11
C PHE A 744 25.22 -14.92 -12.97
N VAL A 745 26.00 -15.97 -13.28
CA VAL A 745 25.66 -17.37 -13.07
C VAL A 745 26.61 -18.00 -12.05
N PRO A 746 26.14 -18.45 -10.87
CA PRO A 746 27.00 -19.07 -9.86
C PRO A 746 27.67 -20.39 -10.33
N HIS A 747 28.86 -20.71 -9.84
CA HIS A 747 29.59 -21.97 -10.17
C HIS A 747 28.85 -23.27 -9.77
N GLY A 748 27.83 -23.18 -8.92
CA GLY A 748 26.94 -24.29 -8.54
C GLY A 748 25.49 -24.09 -8.99
N ALA A 749 25.27 -23.39 -10.11
CA ALA A 749 23.94 -23.00 -10.58
C ALA A 749 23.06 -24.19 -11.02
N LEU A 750 23.64 -25.29 -11.52
CA LEU A 750 22.88 -26.40 -12.07
C LEU A 750 22.70 -27.52 -11.04
N GLY A 751 21.46 -27.98 -10.86
CA GLY A 751 21.13 -29.10 -9.97
C GLY A 751 20.29 -30.14 -10.71
N CYS A 752 20.65 -31.41 -10.53
CA CYS A 752 19.99 -32.53 -11.18
C CYS A 752 19.32 -33.40 -10.12
N LEU A 753 17.98 -33.31 -10.07
CA LEU A 753 17.13 -33.98 -9.11
C LEU A 753 16.88 -35.43 -9.52
N ASP A 754 17.10 -36.37 -8.61
CA ASP A 754 16.72 -37.77 -8.76
C ASP A 754 15.27 -37.98 -8.31
N PRO A 755 14.31 -38.21 -9.23
CA PRO A 755 12.89 -38.34 -8.87
C PRO A 755 12.59 -39.60 -8.04
N ALA A 756 13.34 -40.68 -8.26
CA ALA A 756 13.14 -41.94 -7.55
C ALA A 756 13.58 -41.83 -6.08
N ARG A 757 14.70 -41.15 -5.83
CA ARG A 757 15.11 -40.81 -4.46
C ARG A 757 14.10 -39.90 -3.79
N LEU A 758 13.61 -38.87 -4.48
CA LEU A 758 12.58 -37.99 -3.92
C LEU A 758 11.32 -38.77 -3.55
N HIS A 759 10.84 -39.66 -4.43
CA HIS A 759 9.68 -40.52 -4.16
C HIS A 759 9.88 -41.40 -2.91
N THR A 760 11.06 -42.02 -2.77
CA THR A 760 11.41 -42.81 -1.57
C THR A 760 11.34 -41.98 -0.29
N VAL A 761 11.78 -40.72 -0.36
CA VAL A 761 11.70 -39.78 0.77
C VAL A 761 10.25 -39.42 1.07
N VAL A 762 9.42 -39.16 0.05
CA VAL A 762 7.99 -38.85 0.20
C VAL A 762 7.27 -39.99 0.91
N GLU A 763 7.46 -41.24 0.48
CA GLU A 763 6.81 -42.40 1.10
C GLU A 763 7.17 -42.55 2.58
N ARG A 764 8.43 -42.35 2.93
CA ARG A 764 8.88 -42.35 4.33
C ARG A 764 8.25 -41.21 5.15
N LEU A 765 8.06 -40.04 4.56
CA LEU A 765 7.46 -38.89 5.26
C LEU A 765 5.94 -39.02 5.39
N LYS A 766 5.28 -39.69 4.44
CA LYS A 766 3.88 -40.07 4.54
C LYS A 766 3.67 -41.12 5.64
N SER A 767 4.55 -42.11 5.74
CA SER A 767 4.40 -43.20 6.73
C SER A 767 4.69 -42.76 8.18
N THR A 768 5.48 -41.71 8.38
CA THR A 768 5.83 -41.17 9.71
C THR A 768 5.13 -39.86 10.05
N GLY A 769 4.51 -39.19 9.07
CA GLY A 769 3.82 -37.92 9.25
C GLY A 769 2.45 -38.07 9.90
N ALA A 770 1.75 -36.94 10.03
CA ALA A 770 0.42 -36.91 10.61
C ALA A 770 -0.59 -37.70 9.76
N THR A 771 -1.44 -38.45 10.45
CA THR A 771 -2.54 -39.24 9.87
C THR A 771 -3.77 -38.38 9.58
N ASP A 772 -3.99 -37.35 10.41
CA ASP A 772 -5.00 -36.32 10.19
C ASP A 772 -4.43 -34.94 10.53
N VAL A 773 -4.87 -33.91 9.79
CA VAL A 773 -4.51 -32.52 10.02
C VAL A 773 -5.74 -31.64 9.84
N THR A 774 -6.05 -30.85 10.87
CA THR A 774 -7.08 -29.81 10.79
C THR A 774 -6.46 -28.44 10.95
N VAL A 775 -6.92 -27.50 10.13
CA VAL A 775 -6.44 -26.11 10.14
C VAL A 775 -7.64 -25.17 10.25
N SER A 776 -7.54 -24.19 11.14
CA SER A 776 -8.48 -23.08 11.29
C SER A 776 -7.71 -21.75 11.21
N ASP A 777 -8.40 -20.63 11.49
CA ASP A 777 -7.79 -19.28 11.50
C ASP A 777 -6.43 -19.23 12.23
N GLY A 778 -6.43 -19.42 13.55
CA GLY A 778 -5.20 -19.34 14.34
C GLY A 778 -4.70 -20.67 14.89
N THR A 779 -5.22 -21.82 14.44
CA THR A 779 -4.91 -23.12 15.05
C THR A 779 -4.66 -24.19 14.00
N LEU A 780 -3.61 -24.98 14.22
CA LEU A 780 -3.34 -26.21 13.51
C LEU A 780 -3.33 -27.36 14.51
N ARG A 781 -4.07 -28.43 14.23
CA ARG A 781 -4.03 -29.68 14.99
C ARG A 781 -3.63 -30.82 14.08
N ALA A 782 -2.87 -31.75 14.61
CA ALA A 782 -2.45 -32.94 13.89
C ALA A 782 -2.46 -34.17 14.80
N GLU A 783 -2.88 -35.30 14.24
CA GLU A 783 -2.80 -36.62 14.85
C GLU A 783 -1.59 -37.37 14.30
N LEU A 784 -0.71 -37.81 15.19
CA LEU A 784 0.55 -38.46 14.89
C LEU A 784 0.46 -39.97 15.16
N PRO A 785 1.20 -40.80 14.41
CA PRO A 785 1.32 -42.22 14.69
C PRO A 785 1.77 -42.49 16.14
N PRO A 786 1.23 -43.51 16.82
CA PRO A 786 1.68 -43.90 18.16
C PRO A 786 3.19 -44.16 18.22
N GLY A 787 3.84 -43.70 19.29
CA GLY A 787 5.29 -43.84 19.46
C GLY A 787 6.14 -42.89 18.61
N SER A 788 5.56 -41.86 18.01
CA SER A 788 6.30 -40.84 17.24
C SER A 788 7.36 -40.13 18.11
N THR A 789 8.63 -40.25 17.74
CA THR A 789 9.77 -39.63 18.44
C THR A 789 10.55 -38.70 17.50
N GLY A 790 11.28 -37.74 18.07
CA GLY A 790 12.11 -36.81 17.30
C GLY A 790 11.50 -35.42 17.23
N ILE A 791 11.28 -34.91 16.02
CA ILE A 791 10.80 -33.53 15.80
C ILE A 791 9.63 -33.56 14.82
N ALA A 792 8.45 -33.11 15.26
CA ALA A 792 7.38 -32.73 14.33
C ALA A 792 7.73 -31.42 13.64
N VAL A 793 7.74 -31.42 12.31
CA VAL A 793 7.95 -30.23 11.48
C VAL A 793 6.66 -29.93 10.75
N VAL A 794 6.16 -28.70 10.95
CA VAL A 794 4.98 -28.20 10.23
C VAL A 794 5.44 -27.44 9.00
N ALA A 795 4.82 -27.70 7.85
CA ALA A 795 5.00 -27.03 6.56
C ALA A 795 4.47 -25.58 6.56
N ALA A 796 4.95 -24.78 7.52
CA ALA A 796 4.59 -23.39 7.74
C ALA A 796 5.78 -22.63 8.38
N PRO A 797 6.00 -21.36 8.02
CA PRO A 797 7.12 -20.59 8.54
C PRO A 797 6.97 -20.33 10.05
N ARG A 798 8.10 -20.38 10.76
CA ARG A 798 8.21 -20.07 12.19
C ARG A 798 8.20 -18.56 12.41
N ILE A 799 7.08 -17.93 12.09
CA ILE A 799 6.85 -16.51 12.40
C ILE A 799 6.63 -16.30 13.91
N ALA A 800 6.93 -15.10 14.40
CA ALA A 800 6.73 -14.76 15.81
C ALA A 800 5.24 -14.80 16.18
N GLY A 801 4.89 -15.56 17.21
CA GLY A 801 3.50 -15.71 17.70
C GLY A 801 3.03 -17.16 17.82
N TRP A 802 3.68 -18.11 17.12
CA TRP A 802 3.35 -19.53 17.22
C TRP A 802 3.71 -20.12 18.59
N ARG A 803 2.76 -20.84 19.18
CA ARG A 803 2.93 -21.64 20.39
C ARG A 803 2.35 -23.03 20.17
N CYS A 804 3.07 -24.07 20.54
CA CYS A 804 2.66 -25.45 20.32
C CYS A 804 2.71 -26.29 21.61
N ALA A 805 1.93 -27.35 21.64
CA ALA A 805 1.90 -28.37 22.68
C ALA A 805 1.67 -29.75 22.05
N THR A 806 2.19 -30.78 22.71
CA THR A 806 1.89 -32.19 22.43
C THR A 806 0.94 -32.71 23.50
N GLY A 807 -0.14 -33.39 23.11
CA GLY A 807 -1.13 -33.92 24.04
C GLY A 807 -1.74 -32.80 24.90
N ASP A 808 -1.87 -33.07 26.20
CA ASP A 808 -2.41 -32.11 27.18
C ASP A 808 -1.33 -31.20 27.82
N ALA A 809 -0.12 -31.19 27.27
CA ALA A 809 0.96 -30.36 27.79
C ALA A 809 0.67 -28.85 27.63
N SER A 810 1.33 -28.04 28.47
CA SER A 810 1.22 -26.58 28.37
C SER A 810 1.86 -26.06 27.06
N THR A 811 1.23 -25.08 26.42
CA THR A 811 1.77 -24.48 25.19
C THR A 811 3.06 -23.69 25.40
N ALA A 812 4.10 -24.06 24.66
CA ALA A 812 5.39 -23.38 24.62
C ALA A 812 5.59 -22.65 23.28
N PRO A 813 6.44 -21.60 23.21
CA PRO A 813 6.83 -21.02 21.92
C PRO A 813 7.35 -22.09 20.95
N ALA A 814 6.90 -22.06 19.70
CA ALA A 814 7.33 -23.04 18.70
C ALA A 814 8.86 -23.04 18.51
N GLY A 815 9.44 -24.23 18.37
CA GLY A 815 10.83 -24.42 17.96
C GLY A 815 11.04 -24.03 16.49
N ASN A 816 12.29 -24.10 16.05
CA ASN A 816 12.69 -23.70 14.69
C ASN A 816 13.45 -24.85 14.01
N TYR A 817 12.92 -25.35 12.89
CA TYR A 817 13.58 -26.30 12.00
C TYR A 817 13.91 -25.59 10.68
N HIS A 818 15.07 -24.92 10.65
CA HIS A 818 15.56 -24.13 9.52
C HIS A 818 14.53 -23.14 8.92
N GLY A 819 13.77 -22.45 9.77
CA GLY A 819 12.76 -21.47 9.38
C GLY A 819 11.33 -22.00 9.42
N LEU A 820 11.13 -23.30 9.60
CA LEU A 820 9.81 -23.92 9.79
C LEU A 820 9.50 -24.17 11.26
N ILE A 821 8.21 -24.27 11.59
CA ILE A 821 7.74 -24.59 12.95
C ILE A 821 8.21 -25.99 13.33
N ALA A 822 8.80 -26.11 14.51
CA ALA A 822 9.32 -27.38 15.04
C ALA A 822 8.79 -27.66 16.44
N VAL A 823 8.42 -28.91 16.71
CA VAL A 823 7.95 -29.35 18.03
C VAL A 823 8.62 -30.68 18.39
N PRO A 824 9.35 -30.76 19.51
CA PRO A 824 9.97 -32.01 19.94
C PRO A 824 8.91 -33.04 20.34
N LEU A 825 9.17 -34.30 20.04
CA LEU A 825 8.31 -35.44 20.37
C LEU A 825 9.11 -36.45 21.21
N ASP A 826 8.47 -36.97 22.26
CA ASP A 826 9.05 -37.93 23.21
C ASP A 826 8.45 -39.34 23.09
N GLY A 827 7.52 -39.56 22.15
CA GLY A 827 6.83 -40.84 21.94
C GLY A 827 5.58 -41.04 22.81
N SER A 828 5.29 -40.14 23.76
CA SER A 828 4.17 -40.30 24.70
C SER A 828 2.83 -39.81 24.14
N SER A 829 2.86 -38.78 23.28
CA SER A 829 1.65 -38.15 22.72
C SER A 829 1.41 -38.55 21.27
N THR A 830 0.14 -38.72 20.93
CA THR A 830 -0.36 -38.91 19.55
C THR A 830 -0.95 -37.64 18.96
N SER A 831 -0.92 -36.51 19.65
CA SER A 831 -1.50 -35.26 19.15
C SER A 831 -0.54 -34.08 19.28
N LEU A 832 -0.67 -33.15 18.33
CA LEU A 832 0.05 -31.90 18.26
C LEU A 832 -0.95 -30.76 18.03
N THR A 833 -0.86 -29.69 18.82
CA THR A 833 -1.63 -28.46 18.60
C THR A 833 -0.70 -27.26 18.56
N CYS A 834 -0.78 -26.45 17.52
CA CYS A 834 -0.11 -25.16 17.39
C CYS A 834 -1.15 -24.05 17.28
N THR A 835 -1.00 -22.99 18.08
CA THR A 835 -1.86 -21.80 18.09
C THR A 835 -1.05 -20.54 17.81
N PHE A 836 -1.58 -19.65 16.99
CA PHE A 836 -0.96 -18.38 16.65
C PHE A 836 -1.52 -17.26 17.52
N HIS A 837 -0.63 -16.54 18.20
CA HIS A 837 -0.95 -15.38 19.03
C HIS A 837 -0.26 -14.15 18.42
N PRO A 838 -0.98 -13.27 17.69
CA PRO A 838 -0.37 -12.12 17.05
C PRO A 838 0.42 -11.27 18.06
N PRO A 839 1.72 -11.02 17.82
CA PRO A 839 2.54 -10.19 18.70
C PRO A 839 1.91 -8.81 18.93
N GLY A 840 1.87 -8.37 20.19
CA GLY A 840 1.30 -7.07 20.58
C GLY A 840 -0.20 -7.05 20.85
N LEU A 841 -0.97 -8.05 20.40
CA LEU A 841 -2.43 -8.04 20.54
C LEU A 841 -2.89 -7.99 22.01
N ARG A 842 -2.29 -8.80 22.90
CA ARG A 842 -2.62 -8.82 24.33
C ARG A 842 -2.35 -7.47 25.01
N LEU A 843 -1.19 -6.87 24.74
CA LEU A 843 -0.84 -5.55 25.27
C LEU A 843 -1.80 -4.47 24.72
N GLY A 844 -2.12 -4.54 23.43
CA GLY A 844 -3.06 -3.62 22.80
C GLY A 844 -4.46 -3.72 23.39
N TRP A 845 -4.95 -4.92 23.68
CA TRP A 845 -6.21 -5.12 24.42
C TRP A 845 -6.18 -4.52 25.82
N ALA A 846 -5.10 -4.72 26.58
CA ALA A 846 -4.97 -4.12 27.91
C ALA A 846 -5.04 -2.58 27.86
N LEU A 847 -4.32 -1.95 26.91
CA LEU A 847 -4.34 -0.49 26.72
C LEU A 847 -5.70 0.02 26.21
N GLY A 848 -6.33 -0.73 25.30
CA GLY A 848 -7.67 -0.43 24.78
C GLY A 848 -8.72 -0.49 25.86
N ALA A 849 -8.72 -1.55 26.68
CA ALA A 849 -9.63 -1.71 27.81
C ALA A 849 -9.44 -0.60 28.86
N ALA A 850 -8.18 -0.26 29.18
CA ALA A 850 -7.88 0.83 30.10
C ALA A 850 -8.38 2.19 29.59
N SER A 851 -8.23 2.45 28.28
CA SER A 851 -8.71 3.67 27.64
C SER A 851 -10.23 3.72 27.53
N LEU A 852 -10.89 2.59 27.27
CA LEU A 852 -12.34 2.48 27.30
C LEU A 852 -12.89 2.74 28.70
N LEU A 853 -12.30 2.12 29.74
CA LEU A 853 -12.69 2.34 31.12
C LEU A 853 -12.50 3.81 31.53
N ALA A 854 -11.35 4.41 31.20
CA ALA A 854 -11.08 5.82 31.48
C ALA A 854 -12.09 6.75 30.77
N LEU A 855 -12.49 6.43 29.54
CA LEU A 855 -13.53 7.18 28.83
C LEU A 855 -14.89 7.06 29.53
N ILE A 856 -15.30 5.84 29.91
CA ILE A 856 -16.56 5.60 30.63
C ILE A 856 -16.57 6.37 31.97
N LEU A 857 -15.51 6.24 32.77
CA LEU A 857 -15.38 6.95 34.05
C LEU A 857 -15.41 8.48 33.85
N HIS A 858 -14.73 9.00 32.83
CA HIS A 858 -14.78 10.42 32.51
C HIS A 858 -16.20 10.89 32.16
N THR A 859 -16.95 10.10 31.37
CA THR A 859 -18.33 10.44 31.03
C THR A 859 -19.27 10.37 32.22
N ALA A 860 -19.14 9.36 33.07
CA ALA A 860 -19.92 9.22 34.29
C ALA A 860 -19.65 10.39 35.25
N PHE A 861 -18.39 10.77 35.45
CA PHE A 861 -18.01 11.90 36.29
C PHE A 861 -18.61 13.23 35.79
N VAL A 862 -18.56 13.48 34.48
CA VAL A 862 -19.16 14.67 33.88
C VAL A 862 -20.69 14.66 34.00
N ALA A 863 -21.33 13.49 33.89
CA ALA A 863 -22.77 13.35 34.08
C ALA A 863 -23.19 13.61 35.53
N VAL A 864 -22.46 13.06 36.52
CA VAL A 864 -22.71 13.27 37.95
C VAL A 864 -22.54 14.74 38.33
N ARG A 865 -21.48 15.41 37.86
CA ARG A 865 -21.28 16.86 38.11
C ARG A 865 -22.31 17.77 37.45
N ARG A 866 -23.08 17.27 36.48
CA ARG A 866 -24.14 18.00 35.79
C ARG A 866 -25.53 17.69 36.35
N ARG A 867 -25.66 16.77 37.31
CA ARG A 867 -26.90 16.60 38.07
C ARG A 867 -27.05 17.82 38.99
N PRO A 868 -28.18 18.54 38.91
CA PRO A 868 -28.40 19.77 39.65
C PRO A 868 -28.42 19.57 41.15
#